data_AF-A0A8B9XLN6-F1
#
_entry.id   AF-A0A8B9XLN6-F1
#
_cell.length_a   1.000
_cell.length_b   1.000
_cell.length_c   1.000
_cell.angle_alpha   90.00
_cell.angle_beta   90.00
_cell.angle_gamma   90.00
#
_symmetry.space_group_name_H-M   'P 1'
#
loop_
_entity.id
_entity.type
_entity.pdbx_description
1 polymer ?
#
loop_
_entity_poly.entity_id
_entity_poly.type
_entity_poly.pdbx_seq_one_letter_code
_entity_poly.pdbx_strand_id
1 'polypeptide(L)'
;MRTGVIGLILSPTFPFLDMMWRICPALAVGCTVVVLVPPASPTPLLLAQLAGELGPFPGILNVISGPASLGPVLAAQPGVQKVAFCGAIKEGRALRRTLAGWVPELGLALGAESLLLLTEVADVDSAVEGIVDAAWSDRSPGGLRLLIQEAVWDETMRRLQERMGRLRCGHGLDGAVDMGARGAAARDLAQRYVSEAQSQGAQVFQAGSEPSDSPFFLPTLVSDLPPASPCTQAEVPWPLVVASPFRTAKEALAVANGTPRGGSASVWSERLGQALELAYGLQVGTVWINAHGLRDPAVPTGGCKESGSSWHGGQDGLYEYLRPSGTPAWIPCLSKTLNYDAFGLAPPSTLPAGPETGPAPPYGLFVGGRFQAPGARSSRPIRDSQGSLQGYVAEGGAKDIRGAVEAAHQAAPGWMSQSPAARAALLWALAAALQRREPNLVSRLERHGVELKVAKAEVELSVKRLRAWGARVQAQGCALQVAELRGPVLRLREPLGVLAIVCPDEWPLLAFVSLLAPALAHGNTVVLVPSGACPIPALEVCQEMATLLPAGLVNVVTGDRDHLTRCLALHQDIQALWYFGSAQGSQFVEWASAGNLKPVWVNRGCPRAWDQEAEGAGPELERRAARTKALWLPMGD
;
A
#
# COMPACT_ATOMS: atom_id res chain seq x y z
N MET A 1 -11.09 -17.72 -8.69
CA MET A 1 -12.23 -18.17 -7.86
C MET A 1 -12.71 -17.04 -6.96
N ARG A 2 -13.97 -17.07 -6.52
CA ARG A 2 -14.53 -16.10 -5.55
C ARG A 2 -13.88 -16.24 -4.16
N THR A 3 -13.86 -15.18 -3.38
CA THR A 3 -13.24 -15.17 -2.04
C THR A 3 -14.10 -15.84 -0.97
N GLY A 4 -15.44 -15.69 -1.02
CA GLY A 4 -16.36 -16.24 -0.02
C GLY A 4 -17.27 -15.17 0.58
N VAL A 5 -17.39 -15.13 1.90
CA VAL A 5 -18.12 -14.12 2.66
C VAL A 5 -17.22 -12.91 2.91
N ILE A 6 -17.76 -11.72 2.66
CA ILE A 6 -17.07 -10.44 2.81
C ILE A 6 -17.71 -9.67 3.97
N GLY A 7 -16.89 -9.26 4.95
CA GLY A 7 -17.27 -8.29 5.96
C GLY A 7 -16.95 -6.87 5.49
N LEU A 8 -17.95 -6.00 5.36
CA LEU A 8 -17.75 -4.59 5.02
C LEU A 8 -18.03 -3.74 6.27
N ILE A 9 -17.04 -2.99 6.74
CA ILE A 9 -17.14 -2.14 7.92
C ILE A 9 -16.96 -0.69 7.50
N LEU A 10 -17.99 0.13 7.74
CA LEU A 10 -18.07 1.50 7.24
C LEU A 10 -18.10 2.53 8.37
N SER A 11 -17.52 3.70 8.10
CA SER A 11 -17.52 4.84 9.02
C SER A 11 -18.85 5.61 9.00
N PRO A 12 -19.13 6.44 10.03
CA PRO A 12 -20.32 7.31 10.10
C PRO A 12 -20.50 8.28 8.93
N THR A 13 -19.41 8.74 8.33
CA THR A 13 -19.41 9.75 7.25
C THR A 13 -19.31 9.13 5.86
N PHE A 14 -19.52 7.82 5.75
CA PHE A 14 -19.27 7.11 4.52
C PHE A 14 -20.33 7.36 3.43
N PRO A 15 -19.94 7.66 2.18
CA PRO A 15 -20.88 7.86 1.08
C PRO A 15 -21.61 6.56 0.69
N PHE A 16 -22.92 6.67 0.43
CA PHE A 16 -23.72 5.53 -0.08
C PHE A 16 -23.15 4.97 -1.40
N LEU A 17 -22.65 5.83 -2.28
CA LEU A 17 -22.07 5.41 -3.56
C LEU A 17 -20.84 4.51 -3.37
N ASP A 18 -19.93 4.90 -2.48
CA ASP A 18 -18.71 4.14 -2.15
C ASP A 18 -19.04 2.77 -1.54
N MET A 19 -20.23 2.64 -0.90
CA MET A 19 -20.77 1.37 -0.40
C MET A 19 -21.11 0.45 -1.55
N MET A 20 -21.89 0.96 -2.49
CA MET A 20 -22.34 0.21 -3.65
C MET A 20 -21.16 -0.23 -4.51
N TRP A 21 -20.13 0.60 -4.64
CA TRP A 21 -18.90 0.26 -5.36
C TRP A 21 -18.09 -0.87 -4.72
N ARG A 22 -18.43 -1.30 -3.51
CA ARG A 22 -17.85 -2.47 -2.82
C ARG A 22 -18.82 -3.65 -2.81
N ILE A 23 -20.10 -3.40 -2.56
CA ILE A 23 -21.13 -4.44 -2.55
C ILE A 23 -21.31 -5.03 -3.96
N CYS A 24 -21.55 -4.20 -4.98
CA CYS A 24 -21.83 -4.66 -6.34
C CYS A 24 -20.76 -5.60 -6.91
N PRO A 25 -19.45 -5.26 -6.90
CA PRO A 25 -18.43 -6.17 -7.43
C PRO A 25 -18.29 -7.46 -6.62
N ALA A 26 -18.45 -7.40 -5.29
CA ALA A 26 -18.45 -8.61 -4.46
C ALA A 26 -19.59 -9.56 -4.86
N LEU A 27 -20.81 -9.03 -5.01
CA LEU A 27 -21.97 -9.80 -5.47
C LEU A 27 -21.80 -10.32 -6.90
N ALA A 28 -21.24 -9.50 -7.81
CA ALA A 28 -21.03 -9.86 -9.21
C ALA A 28 -20.10 -11.07 -9.38
N VAL A 29 -19.10 -11.25 -8.51
CA VAL A 29 -18.22 -12.43 -8.53
C VAL A 29 -18.77 -13.60 -7.69
N GLY A 30 -19.99 -13.48 -7.17
CA GLY A 30 -20.67 -14.51 -6.39
C GLY A 30 -20.24 -14.61 -4.92
N CYS A 31 -19.66 -13.55 -4.35
CA CYS A 31 -19.46 -13.45 -2.90
C CYS A 31 -20.79 -13.09 -2.20
N THR A 32 -20.87 -13.38 -0.91
CA THR A 32 -21.92 -12.84 -0.04
C THR A 32 -21.36 -11.73 0.84
N VAL A 33 -22.19 -10.76 1.21
CA VAL A 33 -21.72 -9.57 1.93
C VAL A 33 -22.47 -9.42 3.25
N VAL A 34 -21.72 -9.15 4.31
CA VAL A 34 -22.22 -8.69 5.61
C VAL A 34 -21.69 -7.28 5.83
N VAL A 35 -22.57 -6.30 5.83
CA VAL A 35 -22.23 -4.89 6.00
C VAL A 35 -22.56 -4.47 7.44
N LEU A 36 -21.58 -3.96 8.17
CA LEU A 36 -21.77 -3.27 9.42
C LEU A 36 -21.84 -1.76 9.17
N VAL A 37 -22.98 -1.17 9.51
CA VAL A 37 -23.26 0.25 9.32
C VAL A 37 -23.54 0.95 10.65
N PRO A 38 -23.19 2.23 10.76
CA PRO A 38 -23.47 3.01 11.96
C PRO A 38 -24.97 3.27 12.12
N PRO A 39 -25.51 3.34 13.35
CA PRO A 39 -26.96 3.48 13.58
C PRO A 39 -27.59 4.75 13.00
N ALA A 40 -26.78 5.79 12.77
CA ALA A 40 -27.21 7.05 12.19
C ALA A 40 -27.45 6.99 10.66
N SER A 41 -27.17 5.87 9.99
CA SER A 41 -27.31 5.73 8.54
C SER A 41 -28.47 4.78 8.18
N PRO A 42 -29.67 5.29 7.84
CA PRO A 42 -30.82 4.46 7.51
C PRO A 42 -30.78 3.89 6.07
N THR A 43 -30.05 4.53 5.15
CA THR A 43 -30.03 4.16 3.72
C THR A 43 -29.61 2.69 3.47
N PRO A 44 -28.61 2.13 4.16
CA PRO A 44 -28.25 0.72 3.99
C PRO A 44 -29.34 -0.25 4.47
N LEU A 45 -30.16 0.13 5.46
CA LEU A 45 -31.29 -0.69 5.92
C LEU A 45 -32.40 -0.71 4.86
N LEU A 46 -32.65 0.42 4.20
CA LEU A 46 -33.57 0.47 3.07
C LEU A 46 -33.09 -0.42 1.91
N LEU A 47 -31.78 -0.41 1.61
CA LEU A 47 -31.21 -1.32 0.62
C LEU A 47 -31.44 -2.79 0.98
N ALA A 48 -31.31 -3.14 2.27
CA ALA A 48 -31.58 -4.51 2.74
C ALA A 48 -33.06 -4.89 2.57
N GLN A 49 -33.99 -3.97 2.84
CA GLN A 49 -35.42 -4.18 2.61
C GLN A 49 -35.69 -4.43 1.12
N LEU A 50 -35.19 -3.56 0.24
CA LEU A 50 -35.36 -3.70 -1.21
C LEU A 50 -34.74 -5.01 -1.74
N ALA A 51 -33.57 -5.40 -1.23
CA ALA A 51 -32.94 -6.66 -1.59
C ALA A 51 -33.80 -7.88 -1.19
N GLY A 52 -34.52 -7.80 -0.07
CA GLY A 52 -35.46 -8.82 0.38
C GLY A 52 -36.72 -8.93 -0.50
N GLU A 53 -37.17 -7.82 -1.08
CA GLU A 53 -38.33 -7.78 -1.99
C GLU A 53 -38.00 -8.34 -3.40
N LEU A 54 -36.74 -8.23 -3.83
CA LEU A 54 -36.34 -8.47 -5.22
C LEU A 54 -36.02 -9.92 -5.59
N GLY A 55 -35.80 -10.87 -4.66
CA GLY A 55 -35.31 -12.17 -5.12
C GLY A 55 -35.34 -13.39 -4.20
N PRO A 56 -35.13 -14.58 -4.79
CA PRO A 56 -35.21 -15.89 -4.15
C PRO A 56 -33.94 -16.30 -3.38
N PHE A 57 -32.97 -15.39 -3.20
CA PHE A 57 -31.66 -15.72 -2.64
C PHE A 57 -31.44 -15.09 -1.26
N PRO A 58 -32.04 -15.66 -0.20
CA PRO A 58 -31.89 -15.12 1.15
C PRO A 58 -30.42 -15.15 1.58
N GLY A 59 -29.97 -14.07 2.22
CA GLY A 59 -28.64 -13.98 2.83
C GLY A 59 -27.48 -13.57 1.91
N ILE A 60 -27.74 -13.23 0.63
CA ILE A 60 -26.70 -12.68 -0.25
C ILE A 60 -26.15 -11.35 0.27
N LEU A 61 -27.03 -10.48 0.77
CA LEU A 61 -26.71 -9.22 1.42
C LEU A 61 -27.31 -9.22 2.83
N ASN A 62 -26.46 -8.98 3.83
CA ASN A 62 -26.85 -8.87 5.23
C ASN A 62 -26.39 -7.50 5.73
N VAL A 63 -27.29 -6.71 6.31
CA VAL A 63 -26.96 -5.39 6.85
C VAL A 63 -27.22 -5.39 8.34
N ILE A 64 -26.18 -5.06 9.10
CA ILE A 64 -26.20 -4.99 10.56
C ILE A 64 -25.97 -3.54 10.95
N SER A 65 -26.92 -2.97 11.69
CA SER A 65 -26.78 -1.63 12.27
C SER A 65 -26.26 -1.75 13.71
N GLY A 66 -25.17 -1.07 14.03
CA GLY A 66 -24.62 -1.12 15.38
C GLY A 66 -23.35 -0.29 15.59
N PRO A 67 -22.84 -0.24 16.83
CA PRO A 67 -21.66 0.55 17.17
C PRO A 67 -20.39 -0.02 16.51
N ALA A 68 -19.37 0.84 16.36
CA ALA A 68 -18.06 0.47 15.80
C ALA A 68 -17.37 -0.70 16.53
N SER A 69 -17.71 -0.94 17.80
CA SER A 69 -17.21 -2.08 18.59
C SER A 69 -17.61 -3.45 18.01
N LEU A 70 -18.65 -3.52 17.16
CA LEU A 70 -18.99 -4.75 16.43
C LEU A 70 -18.06 -5.04 15.25
N GLY A 71 -17.27 -4.06 14.78
CA GLY A 71 -16.37 -4.21 13.64
C GLY A 71 -15.37 -5.36 13.83
N PRO A 72 -14.57 -5.37 14.92
CA PRO A 72 -13.68 -6.49 15.23
C PRO A 72 -14.40 -7.83 15.41
N VAL A 73 -15.64 -7.82 15.93
CA VAL A 73 -16.43 -9.05 16.14
C VAL A 73 -16.86 -9.65 14.81
N LEU A 74 -17.33 -8.83 13.87
CA LEU A 74 -17.65 -9.25 12.51
C LEU A 74 -16.40 -9.76 11.80
N ALA A 75 -15.31 -9.02 11.92
CA ALA A 75 -14.06 -9.37 11.28
C ALA A 75 -13.43 -10.66 11.80
N ALA A 76 -13.65 -11.02 13.07
CA ALA A 76 -13.16 -12.25 13.67
C ALA A 76 -14.05 -13.49 13.39
N GLN A 77 -15.15 -13.36 12.64
CA GLN A 77 -16.02 -14.51 12.38
C GLN A 77 -15.30 -15.55 11.50
N PRO A 78 -15.30 -16.85 11.86
CA PRO A 78 -14.63 -17.90 11.08
C PRO A 78 -15.12 -18.01 9.64
N GLY A 79 -16.40 -17.65 9.43
CA GLY A 79 -17.04 -17.66 8.13
C GLY A 79 -16.66 -16.49 7.22
N VAL A 80 -15.94 -15.47 7.69
CA VAL A 80 -15.56 -14.28 6.89
C VAL A 80 -14.16 -14.45 6.31
N GLN A 81 -14.03 -14.34 4.98
CA GLN A 81 -12.77 -14.57 4.26
C GLN A 81 -12.04 -13.28 3.90
N LYS A 82 -12.75 -12.16 3.86
CA LYS A 82 -12.17 -10.83 3.63
C LYS A 82 -12.93 -9.78 4.42
N VAL A 83 -12.21 -8.81 4.96
CA VAL A 83 -12.76 -7.63 5.60
C VAL A 83 -12.31 -6.41 4.82
N ALA A 84 -13.25 -5.59 4.36
CA ALA A 84 -12.98 -4.27 3.81
C ALA A 84 -13.39 -3.23 4.85
N PHE A 85 -12.43 -2.48 5.37
CA PHE A 85 -12.66 -1.45 6.38
C PHE A 85 -12.43 -0.06 5.79
N CYS A 86 -13.40 0.82 6.00
CA CYS A 86 -13.36 2.23 5.58
C CYS A 86 -13.56 3.13 6.79
N GLY A 87 -12.54 3.92 7.16
CA GLY A 87 -12.64 4.79 8.33
C GLY A 87 -11.35 5.46 8.75
N ALA A 88 -11.25 5.79 10.04
CA ALA A 88 -10.12 6.52 10.59
C ALA A 88 -8.85 5.67 10.68
N ILE A 89 -7.68 6.30 10.48
CA ILE A 89 -6.38 5.62 10.51
C ILE A 89 -6.14 4.89 11.85
N LYS A 90 -6.48 5.52 12.98
CA LYS A 90 -6.30 4.94 14.32
C LYS A 90 -7.10 3.64 14.50
N GLU A 91 -8.33 3.61 14.00
CA GLU A 91 -9.20 2.43 14.03
C GLU A 91 -8.67 1.33 13.10
N GLY A 92 -8.22 1.71 11.89
CA GLY A 92 -7.57 0.78 10.96
C GLY A 92 -6.33 0.11 11.54
N ARG A 93 -5.47 0.86 12.25
CA ARG A 93 -4.31 0.31 12.97
C ARG A 93 -4.72 -0.66 14.08
N ALA A 94 -5.74 -0.30 14.87
CA ALA A 94 -6.24 -1.17 15.92
C ALA A 94 -6.82 -2.48 15.34
N LEU A 95 -7.63 -2.36 14.29
CA LEU A 95 -8.21 -3.51 13.60
C LEU A 95 -7.12 -4.41 12.99
N ARG A 96 -6.08 -3.83 12.39
CA ARG A 96 -4.93 -4.57 11.86
C ARG A 96 -4.23 -5.42 12.91
N ARG A 97 -4.03 -4.87 14.12
CA ARG A 97 -3.43 -5.61 15.25
C ARG A 97 -4.35 -6.72 15.75
N THR A 98 -5.65 -6.44 15.87
CA THR A 98 -6.64 -7.41 16.36
C THR A 98 -6.80 -8.59 15.41
N LEU A 99 -6.75 -8.35 14.09
CA LEU A 99 -6.92 -9.37 13.06
C LEU A 99 -5.62 -10.08 12.65
N ALA A 100 -4.50 -9.76 13.27
CA ALA A 100 -3.24 -10.45 13.00
C ALA A 100 -3.38 -11.96 13.28
N GLY A 101 -3.05 -12.79 12.29
CA GLY A 101 -3.15 -14.25 12.34
C GLY A 101 -4.55 -14.82 12.07
N TRP A 102 -5.58 -13.98 11.93
CA TRP A 102 -6.94 -14.43 11.63
C TRP A 102 -7.13 -14.81 10.15
N VAL A 103 -8.25 -15.48 9.88
CA VAL A 103 -8.61 -15.94 8.53
C VAL A 103 -8.87 -14.81 7.52
N PRO A 104 -9.53 -13.68 7.83
CA PRO A 104 -9.85 -12.74 6.78
C PRO A 104 -8.62 -12.03 6.21
N GLU A 105 -8.63 -11.74 4.91
CA GLU A 105 -7.74 -10.73 4.34
C GLU A 105 -8.28 -9.34 4.67
N LEU A 106 -7.44 -8.46 5.21
CA LEU A 106 -7.86 -7.11 5.57
C LEU A 106 -7.49 -6.11 4.46
N GLY A 107 -8.50 -5.50 3.87
CA GLY A 107 -8.39 -4.32 3.02
C GLY A 107 -8.70 -3.06 3.82
N LEU A 108 -7.82 -2.07 3.73
CA LEU A 108 -7.95 -0.79 4.43
C LEU A 108 -8.07 0.36 3.43
N ALA A 109 -9.13 1.16 3.54
CA ALA A 109 -9.29 2.47 2.91
C ALA A 109 -9.44 3.50 4.03
N LEU A 110 -8.39 4.31 4.25
CA LEU A 110 -8.24 5.09 5.47
C LEU A 110 -8.00 6.56 5.18
N GLY A 111 -8.54 7.38 6.08
CA GLY A 111 -8.48 8.83 5.98
C GLY A 111 -9.36 9.38 4.86
N ALA A 112 -9.71 10.64 4.99
CA ALA A 112 -10.64 11.29 4.06
C ALA A 112 -10.13 12.63 3.51
N GLU A 113 -8.93 13.06 3.95
CA GLU A 113 -8.26 14.27 3.45
C GLU A 113 -7.81 14.08 1.99
N SER A 114 -8.03 15.12 1.18
CA SER A 114 -7.46 15.26 -0.17
C SER A 114 -6.49 16.43 -0.25
N LEU A 115 -5.60 16.38 -1.24
CA LEU A 115 -4.62 17.42 -1.53
C LEU A 115 -5.02 18.18 -2.81
N LEU A 116 -4.74 19.48 -2.87
CA LEU A 116 -4.84 20.29 -4.08
C LEU A 116 -3.57 21.12 -4.26
N LEU A 117 -3.00 21.04 -5.45
CA LEU A 117 -1.83 21.80 -5.89
C LEU A 117 -2.24 22.82 -6.94
N LEU A 118 -1.99 24.10 -6.68
CA LEU A 118 -2.25 25.22 -7.59
C LEU A 118 -0.92 25.82 -8.07
N THR A 119 -0.67 25.76 -9.37
CA THR A 119 0.51 26.39 -10.00
C THR A 119 0.24 27.83 -10.39
N GLU A 120 1.29 28.60 -10.68
CA GLU A 120 1.21 30.01 -11.10
C GLU A 120 0.46 30.23 -12.43
N VAL A 121 0.39 29.18 -13.26
CA VAL A 121 -0.27 29.19 -14.57
C VAL A 121 -1.65 28.54 -14.51
N ALA A 122 -2.21 28.32 -13.32
CA ALA A 122 -3.55 27.76 -13.18
C ALA A 122 -4.63 28.82 -13.48
N ASP A 123 -5.77 28.38 -14.00
CA ASP A 123 -7.00 29.17 -13.92
C ASP A 123 -7.47 29.25 -12.45
N VAL A 124 -7.20 30.39 -11.83
CA VAL A 124 -7.53 30.65 -10.42
C VAL A 124 -9.04 30.63 -10.18
N ASP A 125 -9.86 31.09 -11.13
CA ASP A 125 -11.32 31.12 -10.94
C ASP A 125 -11.89 29.71 -10.91
N SER A 126 -11.54 28.89 -11.90
CA SER A 126 -11.95 27.49 -11.95
C SER A 126 -11.43 26.70 -10.74
N ALA A 127 -10.19 26.98 -10.30
CA ALA A 127 -9.62 26.32 -9.14
C ALA A 127 -10.31 26.71 -7.83
N VAL A 128 -10.69 27.98 -7.65
CA VAL A 128 -11.44 28.44 -6.46
C VAL A 128 -12.81 27.77 -6.38
N GLU A 129 -13.56 27.67 -7.48
CA GLU A 129 -14.82 26.93 -7.48
C GLU A 129 -14.59 25.44 -7.18
N GLY A 130 -13.55 24.83 -7.76
CA GLY A 130 -13.16 23.45 -7.47
C GLY A 130 -12.79 23.22 -6.00
N ILE A 131 -12.08 24.15 -5.37
CA ILE A 131 -11.75 24.12 -3.93
C ILE A 131 -13.04 24.16 -3.11
N VAL A 132 -13.95 25.06 -3.44
CA VAL A 132 -15.18 25.29 -2.68
C VAL A 132 -16.10 24.07 -2.73
N ASP A 133 -16.32 23.52 -3.94
CA ASP A 133 -17.09 22.29 -4.13
C ASP A 133 -16.46 21.08 -3.44
N ALA A 134 -15.12 21.02 -3.39
CA ALA A 134 -14.39 19.93 -2.76
C ALA A 134 -14.37 20.03 -1.23
N ALA A 135 -14.28 21.24 -0.66
CA ALA A 135 -14.09 21.43 0.78
C ALA A 135 -15.40 21.59 1.55
N TRP A 136 -16.35 22.37 1.00
CA TRP A 136 -17.54 22.84 1.72
C TRP A 136 -18.84 22.34 1.11
N SER A 137 -18.85 21.08 0.67
CA SER A 137 -20.05 20.38 0.24
C SER A 137 -20.38 19.24 1.20
N ASP A 138 -21.67 18.93 1.35
CA ASP A 138 -22.11 17.73 2.07
C ASP A 138 -21.57 16.43 1.45
N ARG A 139 -21.14 16.47 0.19
CA ARG A 139 -20.56 15.35 -0.57
C ARG A 139 -19.05 15.15 -0.33
N SER A 140 -18.39 16.08 0.37
CA SER A 140 -16.95 16.07 0.59
C SER A 140 -16.54 14.98 1.58
N PRO A 141 -15.63 14.06 1.26
CA PRO A 141 -15.31 12.96 2.17
C PRO A 141 -14.61 13.45 3.45
N GLY A 142 -13.82 14.51 3.38
CA GLY A 142 -13.02 15.05 4.49
C GLY A 142 -12.59 16.50 4.26
N GLY A 143 -11.59 16.96 5.01
CA GLY A 143 -10.98 18.29 4.81
C GLY A 143 -10.03 18.32 3.61
N LEU A 144 -9.59 19.53 3.24
CA LEU A 144 -8.77 19.76 2.06
C LEU A 144 -7.47 20.50 2.42
N ARG A 145 -6.36 20.03 1.87
CA ARG A 145 -5.07 20.72 1.97
C ARG A 145 -4.72 21.39 0.66
N LEU A 146 -4.40 22.68 0.71
CA LEU A 146 -3.99 23.47 -0.44
C LEU A 146 -2.49 23.74 -0.39
N LEU A 147 -1.81 23.44 -1.49
CA LEU A 147 -0.48 23.90 -1.78
C LEU A 147 -0.59 24.88 -2.95
N ILE A 148 -0.30 26.15 -2.71
CA ILE A 148 -0.48 27.23 -3.69
C ILE A 148 0.89 27.84 -4.01
N GLN A 149 1.20 28.04 -5.28
CA GLN A 149 2.46 28.66 -5.66
C GLN A 149 2.52 30.13 -5.21
N GLU A 150 3.63 30.57 -4.62
CA GLU A 150 3.78 31.92 -4.04
C GLU A 150 3.30 33.05 -4.97
N ALA A 151 3.56 32.93 -6.28
CA ALA A 151 3.19 33.94 -7.28
C ALA A 151 1.68 34.22 -7.39
N VAL A 152 0.83 33.26 -7.03
CA VAL A 152 -0.65 33.38 -7.09
C VAL A 152 -1.31 33.27 -5.72
N TRP A 153 -0.51 33.30 -4.64
CA TRP A 153 -0.98 33.15 -3.26
C TRP A 153 -2.01 34.22 -2.89
N ASP A 154 -1.63 35.50 -2.95
CA ASP A 154 -2.47 36.61 -2.49
C ASP A 154 -3.79 36.66 -3.25
N GLU A 155 -3.73 36.48 -4.57
CA GLU A 155 -4.91 36.54 -5.43
C GLU A 155 -5.86 35.36 -5.20
N THR A 156 -5.31 34.15 -5.03
CA THR A 156 -6.11 32.95 -4.73
C THR A 156 -6.77 33.08 -3.37
N MET A 157 -6.03 33.49 -2.34
CA MET A 157 -6.54 33.63 -0.98
C MET A 157 -7.66 34.68 -0.91
N ARG A 158 -7.49 35.82 -1.60
CA ARG A 158 -8.53 36.86 -1.69
C ARG A 158 -9.81 36.33 -2.34
N ARG A 159 -9.72 35.73 -3.55
CA ARG A 159 -10.88 35.18 -4.26
C ARG A 159 -11.55 34.05 -3.50
N LEU A 160 -10.77 33.19 -2.85
CA LEU A 160 -11.28 32.09 -2.03
C LEU A 160 -12.07 32.61 -0.83
N GLN A 161 -11.54 33.58 -0.08
CA GLN A 161 -12.24 34.19 1.05
C GLN A 161 -13.54 34.90 0.61
N GLU A 162 -13.52 35.63 -0.51
CA GLU A 162 -14.71 36.24 -1.09
C GLU A 162 -15.77 35.20 -1.48
N ARG A 163 -15.34 34.10 -2.10
CA ARG A 163 -16.24 33.02 -2.53
C ARG A 163 -16.78 32.23 -1.35
N MET A 164 -15.98 31.98 -0.32
CA MET A 164 -16.39 31.41 0.96
C MET A 164 -17.48 32.24 1.62
N GLY A 165 -17.38 33.57 1.58
CA GLY A 165 -18.38 34.50 2.12
C GLY A 165 -19.76 34.40 1.47
N ARG A 166 -19.86 33.78 0.29
CA ARG A 166 -21.11 33.57 -0.45
C ARG A 166 -21.74 32.20 -0.21
N LEU A 167 -21.11 31.33 0.57
CA LEU A 167 -21.63 30.00 0.87
C LEU A 167 -22.90 30.08 1.72
N ARG A 168 -23.94 29.40 1.25
CA ARG A 168 -25.21 29.25 1.97
C ARG A 168 -25.09 28.06 2.91
N CYS A 169 -24.96 28.37 4.19
CA CYS A 169 -24.87 27.40 5.27
C CYS A 169 -26.25 27.19 5.89
N GLY A 170 -26.70 25.95 6.05
CA GLY A 170 -28.07 25.71 6.54
C GLY A 170 -28.47 24.25 6.66
N HIS A 171 -29.77 23.99 6.53
CA HIS A 171 -30.33 22.65 6.63
C HIS A 171 -30.13 21.88 5.32
N GLY A 172 -29.45 20.72 5.37
CA GLY A 172 -28.99 20.01 4.16
C GLY A 172 -30.09 19.43 3.24
N LEU A 173 -31.37 19.50 3.62
CA LEU A 173 -32.49 19.14 2.74
C LEU A 173 -32.95 20.29 1.84
N ASP A 174 -32.49 21.51 2.11
CA ASP A 174 -32.75 22.66 1.26
C ASP A 174 -31.78 22.63 0.06
N GLY A 175 -32.33 22.52 -1.16
CA GLY A 175 -31.54 22.52 -2.40
C GLY A 175 -30.80 23.83 -2.67
N ALA A 176 -31.09 24.89 -1.91
CA ALA A 176 -30.36 26.15 -1.91
C ALA A 176 -29.22 26.20 -0.89
N VAL A 177 -28.98 25.16 -0.09
CA VAL A 177 -27.86 25.11 0.86
C VAL A 177 -26.65 24.47 0.20
N ASP A 178 -25.50 25.11 0.35
CA ASP A 178 -24.23 24.61 -0.19
C ASP A 178 -23.54 23.67 0.84
N MET A 179 -23.66 23.99 2.14
CA MET A 179 -23.05 23.24 3.25
C MET A 179 -24.01 23.01 4.43
N GLY A 180 -24.19 21.74 4.82
CA GLY A 180 -24.97 21.29 5.96
C GLY A 180 -24.15 21.05 7.23
N ALA A 181 -24.68 20.25 8.18
CA ALA A 181 -24.02 19.91 9.44
C ALA A 181 -23.71 18.40 9.53
N ARG A 182 -22.60 18.04 10.18
CA ARG A 182 -22.17 16.62 10.39
C ARG A 182 -22.23 16.14 11.84
N GLY A 183 -23.10 16.76 12.65
CA GLY A 183 -23.30 16.40 14.05
C GLY A 183 -22.19 16.91 14.99
N ALA A 184 -22.42 16.75 16.29
CA ALA A 184 -21.57 17.33 17.34
C ALA A 184 -20.12 16.82 17.31
N ALA A 185 -19.93 15.52 17.04
CA ALA A 185 -18.58 14.94 17.03
C ALA A 185 -17.67 15.54 15.93
N ALA A 186 -18.22 15.85 14.75
CA ALA A 186 -17.48 16.51 13.67
C ALA A 186 -17.17 17.97 14.02
N ARG A 187 -18.15 18.69 14.57
CA ARG A 187 -17.99 20.06 15.09
C ARG A 187 -16.87 20.14 16.13
N ASP A 188 -16.89 19.25 17.13
CA ASP A 188 -15.90 19.23 18.22
C ASP A 188 -14.50 18.88 17.71
N LEU A 189 -14.38 18.04 16.67
CA LEU A 189 -13.10 17.74 16.04
C LEU A 189 -12.55 18.96 15.30
N ALA A 190 -13.38 19.65 14.52
CA ALA A 190 -13.00 20.86 13.81
C ALA A 190 -12.60 21.99 14.77
N GLN A 191 -13.39 22.21 15.83
CA GLN A 191 -13.08 23.21 16.86
C GLN A 191 -11.73 22.94 17.54
N ARG A 192 -11.46 21.69 17.92
CA ARG A 192 -10.17 21.31 18.53
C ARG A 192 -9.00 21.60 17.60
N TYR A 193 -9.13 21.25 16.32
CA TYR A 193 -8.09 21.51 15.32
C TYR A 193 -7.82 23.01 15.17
N VAL A 194 -8.88 23.84 15.08
CA VAL A 194 -8.75 25.30 14.95
C VAL A 194 -8.07 25.91 16.18
N SER A 195 -8.48 25.53 17.38
CA SER A 195 -7.85 26.01 18.62
C SER A 195 -6.38 25.63 18.70
N GLU A 196 -6.01 24.41 18.29
CA GLU A 196 -4.61 23.98 18.24
C GLU A 196 -3.81 24.76 17.18
N ALA A 197 -4.37 24.96 15.99
CA ALA A 197 -3.72 25.71 14.92
C ALA A 197 -3.47 27.17 15.32
N GLN A 198 -4.45 27.84 15.96
CA GLN A 198 -4.29 29.21 16.47
C GLN A 198 -3.19 29.30 17.53
N SER A 199 -3.10 28.30 18.43
CA SER A 199 -2.03 28.24 19.43
C SER A 199 -0.63 28.09 18.81
N GLN A 200 -0.56 27.59 17.57
CA GLN A 200 0.67 27.43 16.78
C GLN A 200 0.95 28.64 15.87
N GLY A 201 0.16 29.72 15.97
CA GLY A 201 0.35 30.96 15.20
C GLY A 201 -0.38 31.00 13.85
N ALA A 202 -1.27 30.06 13.58
CA ALA A 202 -2.03 30.06 12.33
C ALA A 202 -3.02 31.22 12.25
N GLN A 203 -3.21 31.74 11.05
CA GLN A 203 -4.32 32.64 10.73
C GLN A 203 -5.56 31.83 10.37
N VAL A 204 -6.71 32.20 10.94
CA VAL A 204 -7.98 31.51 10.72
C VAL A 204 -9.01 32.49 10.21
N PHE A 205 -9.59 32.17 9.06
CA PHE A 205 -10.71 32.87 8.46
C PHE A 205 -11.94 31.97 8.49
N GLN A 206 -13.05 32.46 9.04
CA GLN A 206 -14.34 31.76 9.07
C GLN A 206 -15.39 32.62 8.38
N ALA A 207 -16.17 32.02 7.50
CA ALA A 207 -17.21 32.72 6.76
C ALA A 207 -18.60 32.47 7.38
N GLY A 208 -19.40 33.54 7.53
CA GLY A 208 -20.78 33.47 7.99
C GLY A 208 -20.97 33.53 9.52
N SER A 209 -22.21 33.35 9.95
CA SER A 209 -22.62 33.29 11.36
C SER A 209 -23.13 31.90 11.71
N GLU A 210 -22.79 31.35 12.88
CA GLU A 210 -23.27 30.03 13.29
C GLU A 210 -24.81 29.99 13.32
N PRO A 211 -25.46 29.06 12.58
CA PRO A 211 -26.89 28.84 12.70
C PRO A 211 -27.25 28.37 14.12
N SER A 212 -28.30 28.95 14.70
CA SER A 212 -28.70 28.72 16.11
C SER A 212 -29.13 27.28 16.43
N ASP A 213 -29.58 26.51 15.43
CA ASP A 213 -30.41 25.30 15.64
C ASP A 213 -29.71 23.97 15.35
N SER A 214 -28.37 23.90 15.29
CA SER A 214 -27.66 22.65 14.96
C SER A 214 -26.21 22.65 15.45
N PRO A 215 -25.58 21.47 15.70
CA PRO A 215 -24.13 21.36 15.84
C PRO A 215 -23.42 21.64 14.50
N PHE A 216 -23.53 22.87 14.03
CA PHE A 216 -22.91 23.39 12.83
C PHE A 216 -21.49 23.88 13.16
N PHE A 217 -20.61 23.84 12.17
CA PHE A 217 -19.28 24.44 12.22
C PHE A 217 -19.05 25.22 10.93
N LEU A 218 -18.56 26.46 11.03
CA LEU A 218 -18.44 27.36 9.89
C LEU A 218 -17.39 26.88 8.87
N PRO A 219 -17.58 27.16 7.56
CA PRO A 219 -16.51 27.02 6.57
C PRO A 219 -15.28 27.77 7.04
N THR A 220 -14.17 27.05 7.22
CA THR A 220 -12.99 27.60 7.87
C THR A 220 -11.74 27.36 7.03
N LEU A 221 -11.00 28.43 6.78
CA LEU A 221 -9.72 28.45 6.10
C LEU A 221 -8.61 28.78 7.11
N VAL A 222 -7.64 27.89 7.22
CA VAL A 222 -6.46 28.02 8.07
C VAL A 222 -5.24 28.25 7.17
N SER A 223 -4.42 29.25 7.50
CA SER A 223 -3.23 29.63 6.75
C SER A 223 -2.09 29.98 7.71
N ASP A 224 -0.89 30.21 7.18
CA ASP A 224 0.32 30.58 7.93
C ASP A 224 0.72 29.58 9.03
N LEU A 225 0.41 28.30 8.83
CA LEU A 225 0.93 27.25 9.70
C LEU A 225 2.43 27.05 9.45
N PRO A 226 3.26 27.01 10.51
CA PRO A 226 4.67 26.67 10.36
C PRO A 226 4.84 25.27 9.73
N PRO A 227 5.79 25.06 8.80
CA PRO A 227 5.95 23.77 8.10
C PRO A 227 6.20 22.56 9.03
N ALA A 228 6.82 22.80 10.19
CA ALA A 228 7.12 21.77 11.19
C ALA A 228 6.03 21.62 12.28
N SER A 229 4.90 22.32 12.15
CA SER A 229 3.87 22.31 13.19
C SER A 229 3.10 20.97 13.22
N PRO A 230 2.64 20.52 14.40
CA PRO A 230 1.80 19.33 14.51
C PRO A 230 0.55 19.37 13.62
N CYS A 231 -0.12 20.53 13.53
CA CYS A 231 -1.31 20.69 12.68
C CYS A 231 -0.99 20.50 11.18
N THR A 232 0.20 20.91 10.74
CA THR A 232 0.66 20.67 9.35
C THR A 232 0.73 19.17 9.03
N GLN A 233 1.11 18.33 10.00
CA GLN A 233 1.21 16.89 9.82
C GLN A 233 -0.10 16.15 10.12
N ALA A 234 -1.00 16.72 10.92
CA ALA A 234 -2.28 16.12 11.29
C ALA A 234 -3.25 16.03 10.09
N GLU A 235 -4.20 15.09 10.17
CA GLU A 235 -5.29 14.97 9.19
C GLU A 235 -6.24 16.17 9.33
N VAL A 236 -6.60 16.79 8.21
CA VAL A 236 -7.50 17.95 8.20
C VAL A 236 -8.95 17.47 8.30
N PRO A 237 -9.69 17.81 9.38
CA PRO A 237 -11.10 17.45 9.48
C PRO A 237 -11.97 18.35 8.60
N TRP A 238 -13.10 17.82 8.16
CA TRP A 238 -14.14 18.64 7.53
C TRP A 238 -14.83 19.52 8.60
N PRO A 239 -15.21 20.79 8.33
CA PRO A 239 -15.16 21.54 7.06
C PRO A 239 -13.94 22.49 6.96
N LEU A 240 -12.74 22.02 7.32
CA LEU A 240 -11.53 22.85 7.31
C LEU A 240 -10.76 22.74 5.99
N VAL A 241 -10.17 23.87 5.59
CA VAL A 241 -9.16 23.96 4.54
C VAL A 241 -7.86 24.47 5.15
N VAL A 242 -6.74 23.83 4.86
CA VAL A 242 -5.41 24.27 5.29
C VAL A 242 -4.58 24.65 4.08
N ALA A 243 -4.20 25.92 3.96
CA ALA A 243 -3.41 26.44 2.85
C ALA A 243 -1.94 26.69 3.25
N SER A 244 -1.02 26.35 2.36
CA SER A 244 0.40 26.63 2.52
C SER A 244 1.05 26.98 1.17
N PRO A 245 2.01 27.92 1.14
CA PRO A 245 2.68 28.29 -0.09
C PRO A 245 3.77 27.27 -0.48
N PHE A 246 4.14 27.27 -1.76
CA PHE A 246 5.36 26.63 -2.26
C PHE A 246 6.00 27.46 -3.39
N ARG A 247 7.29 27.24 -3.67
CA ARG A 247 8.04 27.98 -4.71
C ARG A 247 8.24 27.20 -5.99
N THR A 248 8.58 25.92 -5.86
CA THR A 248 8.97 25.08 -7.00
C THR A 248 8.19 23.78 -7.04
N ALA A 249 8.06 23.18 -8.23
CA ALA A 249 7.43 21.86 -8.40
C ALA A 249 8.10 20.77 -7.53
N LYS A 250 9.43 20.83 -7.39
CA LYS A 250 10.20 19.89 -6.55
C LYS A 250 9.86 20.05 -5.06
N GLU A 251 9.72 21.28 -4.59
CA GLU A 251 9.29 21.57 -3.21
C GLU A 251 7.85 21.11 -2.98
N ALA A 252 6.94 21.42 -3.90
CA ALA A 252 5.56 20.94 -3.85
C ALA A 252 5.48 19.42 -3.72
N LEU A 253 6.23 18.68 -4.53
CA LEU A 253 6.30 17.22 -4.43
C LEU A 253 6.90 16.74 -3.11
N ALA A 254 7.95 17.41 -2.60
CA ALA A 254 8.56 17.07 -1.32
C ALA A 254 7.59 17.27 -0.14
N VAL A 255 6.85 18.38 -0.13
CA VAL A 255 5.84 18.68 0.91
C VAL A 255 4.66 17.71 0.80
N ALA A 256 4.10 17.54 -0.40
CA ALA A 256 2.98 16.63 -0.63
C ALA A 256 3.30 15.18 -0.26
N ASN A 257 4.45 14.68 -0.74
CA ASN A 257 4.88 13.30 -0.49
C ASN A 257 5.48 13.09 0.90
N GLY A 258 5.88 14.16 1.60
CA GLY A 258 6.35 14.11 2.98
C GLY A 258 5.25 13.76 3.99
N THR A 259 3.98 13.88 3.60
CA THR A 259 2.86 13.46 4.45
C THR A 259 2.75 11.92 4.48
N PRO A 260 2.34 11.32 5.62
CA PRO A 260 2.11 9.87 5.71
C PRO A 260 0.86 9.42 4.94
N ARG A 261 0.08 10.35 4.41
CA ARG A 261 -1.18 10.11 3.68
C ARG A 261 -0.92 9.99 2.18
N GLY A 262 -1.80 9.28 1.50
CA GLY A 262 -1.64 8.95 0.08
C GLY A 262 -2.97 8.59 -0.59
N GLY A 263 -4.06 9.29 -0.25
CA GLY A 263 -5.39 9.04 -0.77
C GLY A 263 -5.57 9.59 -2.19
N SER A 264 -5.94 10.87 -2.27
CA SER A 264 -6.22 11.54 -3.55
C SER A 264 -5.65 12.96 -3.60
N ALA A 265 -5.37 13.44 -4.81
CA ALA A 265 -4.89 14.80 -5.04
C ALA A 265 -5.48 15.40 -6.32
N SER A 266 -5.42 16.72 -6.46
CA SER A 266 -5.62 17.41 -7.74
C SER A 266 -4.47 18.35 -8.05
N VAL A 267 -4.15 18.52 -9.33
CA VAL A 267 -3.14 19.45 -9.85
C VAL A 267 -3.82 20.41 -10.80
N TRP A 268 -3.66 21.71 -10.56
CA TRP A 268 -4.25 22.79 -11.35
C TRP A 268 -3.14 23.57 -12.06
N SER A 269 -3.16 23.51 -13.39
CA SER A 269 -2.19 24.13 -14.28
C SER A 269 -2.71 24.11 -15.72
N GLU A 270 -2.65 25.23 -16.43
CA GLU A 270 -2.94 25.27 -17.88
C GLU A 270 -1.80 24.65 -18.72
N ARG A 271 -0.64 24.40 -18.12
CA ARG A 271 0.49 23.74 -18.79
C ARG A 271 0.45 22.24 -18.54
N LEU A 272 -0.19 21.50 -19.45
CA LEU A 272 -0.37 20.05 -19.33
C LEU A 272 0.93 19.28 -19.01
N GLY A 273 2.07 19.64 -19.60
CA GLY A 273 3.35 18.99 -19.30
C GLY A 273 3.75 19.11 -17.82
N GLN A 274 3.57 20.29 -17.22
CA GLN A 274 3.83 20.53 -15.80
C GLN A 274 2.80 19.81 -14.92
N ALA A 275 1.53 19.81 -15.33
CA ALA A 275 0.47 19.10 -14.63
C ALA A 275 0.75 17.59 -14.57
N LEU A 276 1.15 16.99 -15.69
CA LEU A 276 1.51 15.57 -15.80
C LEU A 276 2.75 15.22 -14.99
N GLU A 277 3.78 16.08 -14.99
CA GLU A 277 4.99 15.89 -14.19
C GLU A 277 4.66 15.84 -12.69
N LEU A 278 3.91 16.82 -12.19
CA LEU A 278 3.45 16.85 -10.80
C LEU A 278 2.56 15.65 -10.49
N ALA A 279 1.58 15.37 -11.37
CA ALA A 279 0.65 14.28 -11.16
C ALA A 279 1.36 12.92 -11.12
N TYR A 280 2.36 12.68 -11.95
CA TYR A 280 3.17 11.48 -11.92
C TYR A 280 4.02 11.40 -10.64
N GLY A 281 4.60 12.51 -10.20
CA GLY A 281 5.45 12.56 -9.00
C GLY A 281 4.70 12.41 -7.67
N LEU A 282 3.39 12.64 -7.61
CA LEU A 282 2.60 12.53 -6.38
C LEU A 282 2.38 11.06 -5.94
N GLN A 283 2.66 10.76 -4.69
CA GLN A 283 2.45 9.44 -4.09
C GLN A 283 1.03 9.33 -3.52
N VAL A 284 0.05 9.23 -4.41
CA VAL A 284 -1.38 9.07 -4.10
C VAL A 284 -2.03 8.05 -5.05
N GLY A 285 -3.20 7.52 -4.70
CA GLY A 285 -3.91 6.56 -5.54
C GLY A 285 -4.69 7.19 -6.71
N THR A 286 -5.18 8.41 -6.53
CA THR A 286 -5.93 9.14 -7.57
C THR A 286 -5.42 10.57 -7.72
N VAL A 287 -5.21 11.02 -8.95
CA VAL A 287 -4.90 12.42 -9.27
C VAL A 287 -5.86 12.96 -10.32
N TRP A 288 -6.42 14.14 -10.06
CA TRP A 288 -7.21 14.89 -11.04
C TRP A 288 -6.42 16.09 -11.58
N ILE A 289 -6.39 16.26 -12.90
CA ILE A 289 -5.81 17.46 -13.52
C ILE A 289 -6.93 18.44 -13.88
N ASN A 290 -6.86 19.68 -13.39
CA ASN A 290 -7.83 20.76 -13.60
C ASN A 290 -9.28 20.39 -13.24
N ALA A 291 -9.43 19.48 -12.28
CA ALA A 291 -10.69 19.05 -11.70
C ALA A 291 -10.43 18.52 -10.28
N HIS A 292 -11.49 18.27 -9.52
CA HIS A 292 -11.38 17.62 -8.20
C HIS A 292 -12.60 16.74 -7.94
N GLY A 293 -12.39 15.60 -7.28
CA GLY A 293 -13.49 14.78 -6.76
C GLY A 293 -14.36 14.06 -7.81
N LEU A 294 -13.88 13.94 -9.06
CA LEU A 294 -14.56 13.16 -10.10
C LEU A 294 -14.61 11.68 -9.70
N ARG A 295 -15.78 11.06 -9.94
CA ARG A 295 -16.13 9.72 -9.46
C ARG A 295 -16.84 8.94 -10.56
N ASP A 296 -16.24 7.83 -10.99
CA ASP A 296 -16.80 6.89 -11.96
C ASP A 296 -16.62 5.45 -11.44
N PRO A 297 -17.68 4.60 -11.41
CA PRO A 297 -17.60 3.22 -10.92
C PRO A 297 -16.63 2.34 -11.70
N ALA A 298 -16.32 2.67 -12.95
CA ALA A 298 -15.41 1.92 -13.80
C ALA A 298 -13.94 2.30 -13.54
N VAL A 299 -13.67 3.39 -12.81
CA VAL A 299 -12.32 3.86 -12.49
C VAL A 299 -11.91 3.37 -11.09
N PRO A 300 -10.75 2.71 -10.95
CA PRO A 300 -10.29 2.24 -9.66
C PRO A 300 -9.89 3.41 -8.75
N THR A 301 -10.38 3.40 -7.52
CA THR A 301 -10.04 4.35 -6.46
C THR A 301 -9.43 3.60 -5.28
N GLY A 302 -8.36 4.14 -4.73
CA GLY A 302 -7.61 3.55 -3.63
C GLY A 302 -6.61 4.54 -3.05
N GLY A 303 -5.83 4.09 -2.09
CA GLY A 303 -4.78 4.89 -1.46
C GLY A 303 -3.45 4.16 -1.41
N CYS A 304 -2.45 4.86 -0.90
CA CYS A 304 -1.16 4.29 -0.50
C CYS A 304 -0.70 4.87 0.85
N LYS A 305 0.44 4.38 1.35
CA LYS A 305 0.97 4.73 2.68
C LYS A 305 -0.07 4.45 3.77
N GLU A 306 -0.31 5.38 4.69
CA GLU A 306 -1.27 5.21 5.78
C GLU A 306 -2.74 5.34 5.32
N SER A 307 -3.00 5.82 4.10
CA SER A 307 -4.35 5.81 3.52
C SER A 307 -4.83 4.41 3.12
N GLY A 308 -3.97 3.41 3.29
CA GLY A 308 -4.30 2.00 3.12
C GLY A 308 -3.93 1.44 1.76
N SER A 309 -4.46 0.26 1.46
CA SER A 309 -4.06 -0.54 0.30
C SER A 309 -5.22 -1.27 -0.37
N SER A 310 -6.46 -0.95 -0.05
CA SER A 310 -7.64 -1.54 -0.71
C SER A 310 -8.13 -0.70 -1.87
N TRP A 311 -8.55 -1.38 -2.93
CA TRP A 311 -9.13 -0.77 -4.12
C TRP A 311 -10.65 -0.97 -4.18
N HIS A 312 -11.34 -0.04 -4.84
CA HIS A 312 -12.76 -0.15 -5.15
C HIS A 312 -13.04 0.55 -6.48
N GLY A 313 -14.09 0.15 -7.17
CA GLY A 313 -14.32 0.57 -8.56
C GLY A 313 -13.36 -0.09 -9.55
N GLY A 314 -13.77 -0.12 -10.81
CA GLY A 314 -13.01 -0.70 -11.92
C GLY A 314 -12.61 -2.16 -11.73
N GLN A 315 -11.62 -2.58 -12.52
CA GLN A 315 -11.10 -3.95 -12.48
C GLN A 315 -10.32 -4.26 -11.20
N ASP A 316 -9.55 -3.30 -10.67
CA ASP A 316 -8.80 -3.46 -9.43
C ASP A 316 -9.73 -3.74 -8.23
N GLY A 317 -10.84 -3.00 -8.12
CA GLY A 317 -11.85 -3.25 -7.10
C GLY A 317 -12.53 -4.61 -7.23
N LEU A 318 -12.64 -5.16 -8.45
CA LEU A 318 -13.13 -6.52 -8.65
C LEU A 318 -12.12 -7.57 -8.17
N TYR A 319 -10.83 -7.37 -8.45
CA TYR A 319 -9.77 -8.30 -8.08
C TYR A 319 -9.61 -8.46 -6.56
N GLU A 320 -10.01 -7.46 -5.78
CA GLU A 320 -10.07 -7.54 -4.31
C GLU A 320 -10.93 -8.68 -3.79
N TYR A 321 -11.92 -9.13 -4.58
CA TYR A 321 -12.87 -10.20 -4.22
C TYR A 321 -12.55 -11.54 -4.91
N LEU A 322 -11.44 -11.62 -5.64
CA LEU A 322 -11.00 -12.81 -6.37
C LEU A 322 -9.71 -13.40 -5.78
N ARG A 323 -9.59 -14.72 -5.86
CA ARG A 323 -8.38 -15.48 -5.52
C ARG A 323 -7.95 -16.37 -6.68
N PRO A 324 -6.67 -16.75 -6.78
CA PRO A 324 -6.22 -17.74 -7.74
C PRO A 324 -7.04 -19.04 -7.61
N SER A 325 -7.27 -19.71 -8.74
CA SER A 325 -7.97 -20.99 -8.74
C SER A 325 -7.09 -22.06 -8.10
N GLY A 326 -7.66 -22.87 -7.21
CA GLY A 326 -6.92 -23.94 -6.50
C GLY A 326 -6.25 -23.50 -5.19
N THR A 327 -6.32 -22.22 -4.82
CA THR A 327 -5.81 -21.76 -3.52
C THR A 327 -6.56 -22.46 -2.38
N PRO A 328 -5.87 -23.13 -1.44
CA PRO A 328 -6.50 -23.82 -0.33
C PRO A 328 -7.26 -22.85 0.58
N ALA A 329 -8.31 -23.35 1.23
CA ALA A 329 -9.03 -22.59 2.25
C ALA A 329 -8.07 -22.21 3.38
N TRP A 330 -8.09 -20.94 3.78
CA TRP A 330 -7.23 -20.47 4.84
C TRP A 330 -7.70 -20.99 6.19
N ILE A 331 -6.75 -21.54 6.95
CA ILE A 331 -6.94 -21.94 8.34
C ILE A 331 -6.45 -20.80 9.22
N PRO A 332 -7.13 -20.45 10.33
CA PRO A 332 -6.62 -19.45 11.26
C PRO A 332 -5.23 -19.86 11.74
N CYS A 333 -4.26 -18.95 11.66
CA CYS A 333 -2.87 -19.20 12.05
C CYS A 333 -2.54 -18.57 13.43
N LEU A 334 -3.58 -18.36 14.23
CA LEU A 334 -3.52 -17.60 15.47
C LEU A 334 -2.82 -18.38 16.57
N SER A 335 -1.58 -17.99 16.88
CA SER A 335 -0.87 -18.43 18.07
C SER A 335 -1.29 -17.59 19.26
N LYS A 336 -1.99 -18.21 20.22
CA LYS A 336 -2.39 -17.56 21.49
C LYS A 336 -1.20 -17.29 22.42
N THR A 337 -0.06 -17.94 22.17
CA THR A 337 1.15 -17.87 23.01
C THR A 337 2.22 -16.94 22.43
N LEU A 338 1.99 -16.34 21.26
CA LEU A 338 2.96 -15.44 20.64
C LEU A 338 3.08 -14.14 21.45
N ASN A 339 4.25 -13.92 22.02
CA ASN A 339 4.62 -12.64 22.61
C ASN A 339 5.24 -11.74 21.53
N TYR A 340 4.49 -10.74 21.07
CA TYR A 340 4.93 -9.80 20.02
C TYR A 340 6.19 -9.01 20.42
N ASP A 341 6.34 -8.66 21.70
CA ASP A 341 7.51 -7.93 22.17
C ASP A 341 8.76 -8.80 22.12
N ALA A 342 8.62 -10.11 22.38
CA ALA A 342 9.72 -11.07 22.43
C ALA A 342 10.06 -11.75 21.09
N PHE A 343 9.13 -11.78 20.12
CA PHE A 343 9.32 -12.44 18.83
C PHE A 343 10.57 -11.92 18.11
N GLY A 344 11.54 -12.79 17.81
CA GLY A 344 12.76 -12.43 17.10
C GLY A 344 13.71 -11.49 17.86
N LEU A 345 13.58 -11.32 19.19
CA LEU A 345 14.51 -10.51 19.99
C LEU A 345 15.90 -11.15 20.14
N ALA A 346 15.94 -12.47 20.29
CA ALA A 346 17.16 -13.23 20.37
C ALA A 346 17.22 -14.19 19.17
N PRO A 347 18.36 -14.29 18.46
CA PRO A 347 18.58 -15.44 17.59
C PRO A 347 18.47 -16.71 18.47
N PRO A 348 17.70 -17.73 18.08
CA PRO A 348 17.54 -18.92 18.90
C PRO A 348 18.90 -19.54 19.25
N SER A 349 19.02 -19.99 20.50
CA SER A 349 20.22 -20.56 21.13
C SER A 349 20.64 -21.94 20.58
N THR A 350 20.18 -22.31 19.39
CA THR A 350 20.57 -23.56 18.68
C THR A 350 21.81 -23.36 17.81
N LEU A 351 22.34 -22.15 17.72
CA LEU A 351 23.73 -21.93 17.31
C LEU A 351 24.63 -22.43 18.47
N PRO A 352 25.61 -23.31 18.22
CA PRO A 352 26.55 -23.68 19.26
C PRO A 352 27.18 -22.42 19.84
N ALA A 353 27.06 -22.26 21.16
CA ALA A 353 27.69 -21.17 21.89
C ALA A 353 29.21 -21.35 21.80
N GLY A 354 29.80 -20.69 20.82
CA GLY A 354 31.24 -20.56 20.67
C GLY A 354 31.56 -19.78 19.40
N PRO A 355 32.57 -18.88 19.41
CA PRO A 355 33.20 -18.47 18.17
C PRO A 355 33.92 -19.70 17.63
N GLU A 356 33.27 -20.50 16.79
CA GLU A 356 34.06 -21.23 15.79
C GLU A 356 34.60 -20.16 14.86
N THR A 357 35.83 -19.69 15.12
CA THR A 357 36.67 -19.04 14.13
C THR A 357 36.94 -20.03 13.00
N GLY A 358 35.92 -20.25 12.17
CA GLY A 358 36.08 -20.87 10.86
C GLY A 358 36.76 -19.90 9.90
N PRO A 359 37.25 -20.39 8.75
CA PRO A 359 37.73 -19.51 7.68
C PRO A 359 36.64 -18.49 7.31
N ALA A 360 37.04 -17.30 6.84
CA ALA A 360 36.11 -16.25 6.43
C ALA A 360 35.01 -16.84 5.53
N PRO A 361 33.72 -16.54 5.77
CA PRO A 361 32.65 -17.17 5.03
C PRO A 361 32.83 -16.86 3.54
N PRO A 362 32.71 -17.86 2.65
CA PRO A 362 32.82 -17.63 1.20
C PRO A 362 31.80 -16.61 0.70
N TYR A 363 30.71 -16.40 1.44
CA TYR A 363 29.67 -15.43 1.15
C TYR A 363 29.43 -14.50 2.36
N GLY A 364 29.66 -13.19 2.16
CA GLY A 364 29.18 -12.13 3.04
C GLY A 364 27.67 -11.86 2.85
N LEU A 365 27.17 -10.78 3.45
CA LEU A 365 25.86 -10.21 3.10
C LEU A 365 25.97 -9.48 1.76
N PHE A 366 24.98 -9.60 0.88
CA PHE A 366 24.98 -8.90 -0.40
C PHE A 366 24.20 -7.59 -0.27
N VAL A 367 24.88 -6.47 -0.07
CA VAL A 367 24.25 -5.16 0.18
C VAL A 367 24.95 -4.11 -0.67
N GLY A 368 24.18 -3.24 -1.32
CA GLY A 368 24.75 -2.17 -2.15
C GLY A 368 25.56 -2.71 -3.34
N GLY A 369 25.14 -3.84 -3.92
CA GLY A 369 25.79 -4.45 -5.09
C GLY A 369 27.10 -5.20 -4.81
N ARG A 370 27.47 -5.42 -3.54
CA ARG A 370 28.70 -6.14 -3.18
C ARG A 370 28.50 -7.04 -1.96
N PHE A 371 29.38 -8.02 -1.82
CA PHE A 371 29.46 -8.81 -0.59
C PHE A 371 30.24 -8.05 0.48
N GLN A 372 29.67 -7.97 1.68
CA GLN A 372 30.27 -7.33 2.84
C GLN A 372 30.13 -8.19 4.09
N ALA A 373 31.06 -8.04 5.04
CA ALA A 373 30.96 -8.73 6.33
C ALA A 373 29.75 -8.22 7.13
N PRO A 374 29.07 -9.08 7.90
CA PRO A 374 27.96 -8.66 8.75
C PRO A 374 28.46 -7.75 9.88
N GLY A 375 27.63 -6.81 10.31
CA GLY A 375 27.99 -5.84 11.36
C GLY A 375 28.43 -6.50 12.67
N ALA A 376 27.83 -7.63 13.04
CA ALA A 376 28.17 -8.40 14.23
C ALA A 376 29.32 -9.41 14.01
N ARG A 377 29.86 -9.51 12.78
CA ARG A 377 30.85 -10.53 12.36
C ARG A 377 30.46 -11.98 12.68
N SER A 378 29.15 -12.24 12.74
CA SER A 378 28.57 -13.56 12.97
C SER A 378 28.46 -14.35 11.68
N SER A 379 28.65 -15.66 11.77
CA SER A 379 28.41 -16.60 10.67
C SER A 379 27.89 -17.92 11.19
N ARG A 380 27.10 -18.64 10.38
CA ARG A 380 26.65 -19.99 10.71
C ARG A 380 27.14 -21.02 9.68
N PRO A 381 27.39 -22.27 10.11
CA PRO A 381 27.67 -23.36 9.19
C PRO A 381 26.40 -23.78 8.45
N ILE A 382 26.51 -23.98 7.14
CA ILE A 382 25.51 -24.64 6.31
C ILE A 382 25.97 -26.07 6.08
N ARG A 383 25.12 -27.02 6.44
CA ARG A 383 25.39 -28.45 6.32
C ARG A 383 24.56 -29.06 5.20
N ASP A 384 25.08 -30.09 4.57
CA ASP A 384 24.35 -30.92 3.62
C ASP A 384 23.38 -31.88 4.31
N SER A 385 22.59 -32.61 3.53
CA SER A 385 21.64 -33.61 4.02
C SER A 385 22.30 -34.76 4.80
N GLN A 386 23.62 -34.92 4.67
CA GLN A 386 24.43 -35.91 5.40
C GLN A 386 25.14 -35.33 6.63
N GLY A 387 24.94 -34.03 6.92
CA GLY A 387 25.54 -33.31 8.05
C GLY A 387 26.95 -32.78 7.82
N SER A 388 27.53 -33.00 6.63
CA SER A 388 28.85 -32.48 6.24
C SER A 388 28.77 -30.98 5.91
N LEU A 389 29.85 -30.26 6.21
CA LEU A 389 29.92 -28.80 6.08
C LEU A 389 30.03 -28.39 4.60
N GLN A 390 29.05 -27.64 4.10
CA GLN A 390 29.11 -27.04 2.77
C GLN A 390 29.84 -25.68 2.74
N GLY A 391 29.74 -24.93 3.84
CA GLY A 391 30.39 -23.63 3.98
C GLY A 391 29.78 -22.80 5.12
N TYR A 392 30.38 -21.65 5.41
CA TYR A 392 29.84 -20.68 6.36
C TYR A 392 29.11 -19.55 5.62
N VAL A 393 28.02 -19.06 6.20
CA VAL A 393 27.24 -17.94 5.68
C VAL A 393 27.13 -16.86 6.75
N ALA A 394 27.27 -15.60 6.34
CA ALA A 394 27.13 -14.45 7.22
C ALA A 394 25.74 -14.38 7.86
N GLU A 395 25.68 -13.99 9.13
CA GLU A 395 24.44 -13.77 9.87
C GLU A 395 24.28 -12.26 10.09
N GLY A 396 23.31 -11.65 9.41
CA GLY A 396 22.98 -10.24 9.55
C GLY A 396 22.04 -9.97 10.71
N GLY A 397 22.00 -8.71 11.14
CA GLY A 397 21.07 -8.23 12.15
C GLY A 397 20.41 -6.89 11.79
N ALA A 398 19.83 -6.23 12.79
CA ALA A 398 19.11 -4.96 12.60
C ALA A 398 19.92 -3.86 11.89
N LYS A 399 21.23 -3.76 12.17
CA LYS A 399 22.12 -2.77 11.52
C LYS A 399 22.30 -3.06 10.03
N ASP A 400 22.42 -4.34 9.66
CA ASP A 400 22.59 -4.74 8.27
C ASP A 400 21.30 -4.55 7.48
N ILE A 401 20.14 -4.82 8.09
CA ILE A 401 18.82 -4.51 7.51
C ILE A 401 18.68 -3.01 7.27
N ARG A 402 19.06 -2.16 8.22
CA ARG A 402 19.05 -0.70 8.03
C ARG A 402 19.92 -0.28 6.84
N GLY A 403 21.15 -0.78 6.76
CA GLY A 403 22.05 -0.48 5.63
C GLY A 403 21.50 -0.99 4.29
N ALA A 404 20.82 -2.14 4.27
CA ALA A 404 20.16 -2.66 3.08
C ALA A 404 18.98 -1.79 2.64
N VAL A 405 18.18 -1.30 3.58
CA VAL A 405 17.07 -0.37 3.30
C VAL A 405 17.58 0.98 2.81
N GLU A 406 18.63 1.52 3.42
CA GLU A 406 19.29 2.75 2.96
C GLU A 406 19.81 2.61 1.51
N ALA A 407 20.48 1.50 1.19
CA ALA A 407 20.95 1.21 -0.17
C ALA A 407 19.78 1.07 -1.16
N ALA A 408 18.68 0.42 -0.75
CA ALA A 408 17.48 0.29 -1.57
C ALA A 408 16.80 1.64 -1.86
N HIS A 409 16.76 2.55 -0.89
CA HIS A 409 16.24 3.91 -1.08
C HIS A 409 17.12 4.74 -2.02
N GLN A 410 18.43 4.61 -1.92
CA GLN A 410 19.37 5.31 -2.82
C GLN A 410 19.21 4.85 -4.27
N ALA A 411 18.97 3.55 -4.50
CA ALA A 411 18.75 2.99 -5.84
C ALA A 411 17.36 3.28 -6.43
N ALA A 412 16.33 3.50 -5.58
CA ALA A 412 14.94 3.51 -6.00
C ALA A 412 14.61 4.57 -7.08
N PRO A 413 15.02 5.85 -6.97
CA PRO A 413 14.70 6.86 -7.99
C PRO A 413 15.25 6.50 -9.37
N GLY A 414 16.51 6.04 -9.42
CA GLY A 414 17.17 5.68 -10.68
C GLY A 414 16.64 4.41 -11.32
N TRP A 415 16.13 3.47 -10.52
CA TRP A 415 15.49 2.25 -11.01
C TRP A 415 14.05 2.49 -11.49
N MET A 416 13.29 3.29 -10.72
CA MET A 416 11.92 3.67 -11.06
C MET A 416 11.83 4.42 -12.40
N SER A 417 12.85 5.23 -12.72
CA SER A 417 12.93 5.95 -13.99
C SER A 417 13.35 5.10 -15.19
N GLN A 418 13.78 3.85 -14.99
CA GLN A 418 14.17 2.99 -16.10
C GLN A 418 12.98 2.64 -16.99
N SER A 419 13.21 2.53 -18.29
CA SER A 419 12.14 2.10 -19.22
C SER A 419 11.78 0.62 -19.00
N PRO A 420 10.55 0.20 -19.36
CA PRO A 420 10.18 -1.22 -19.32
C PRO A 420 11.15 -2.09 -20.12
N ALA A 421 11.64 -1.61 -21.26
CA ALA A 421 12.64 -2.33 -22.07
C ALA A 421 13.97 -2.53 -21.33
N ALA A 422 14.46 -1.52 -20.60
CA ALA A 422 15.68 -1.64 -19.80
C ALA A 422 15.50 -2.65 -18.65
N ARG A 423 14.34 -2.63 -17.98
CA ARG A 423 13.99 -3.61 -16.94
C ARG A 423 13.92 -5.03 -17.49
N ALA A 424 13.31 -5.21 -18.67
CA ALA A 424 13.22 -6.49 -19.36
C ALA A 424 14.59 -7.05 -19.75
N ALA A 425 15.47 -6.20 -20.32
CA ALA A 425 16.83 -6.58 -20.69
C ALA A 425 17.63 -7.10 -19.49
N LEU A 426 17.50 -6.44 -18.34
CA LEU A 426 18.13 -6.86 -17.09
C LEU A 426 17.63 -8.23 -16.62
N LEU A 427 16.32 -8.48 -16.66
CA LEU A 427 15.74 -9.78 -16.29
C LEU A 427 16.22 -10.91 -17.21
N TRP A 428 16.35 -10.66 -18.52
CA TRP A 428 16.91 -11.65 -19.45
C TRP A 428 18.41 -11.88 -19.27
N ALA A 429 19.17 -10.83 -18.96
CA ALA A 429 20.59 -10.95 -18.65
C ALA A 429 20.78 -11.83 -17.41
N LEU A 430 19.97 -11.63 -16.36
CA LEU A 430 19.95 -12.49 -15.18
C LEU A 430 19.56 -13.93 -15.53
N ALA A 431 18.53 -14.13 -16.37
CA ALA A 431 18.14 -15.47 -16.82
C ALA A 431 19.28 -16.20 -17.56
N ALA A 432 20.01 -15.50 -18.42
CA ALA A 432 21.17 -16.05 -19.13
C ALA A 432 22.32 -16.38 -18.17
N ALA A 433 22.53 -15.56 -17.14
CA ALA A 433 23.51 -15.81 -16.09
C ALA A 433 23.20 -17.07 -15.27
N LEU A 434 21.94 -17.24 -14.85
CA LEU A 434 21.49 -18.44 -14.15
C LEU A 434 21.68 -19.70 -15.00
N GLN A 435 21.34 -19.66 -16.28
CA GLN A 435 21.53 -20.79 -17.20
C GLN A 435 23.00 -21.21 -17.29
N ARG A 436 23.95 -20.27 -17.38
CA ARG A 436 25.39 -20.59 -17.42
C ARG A 436 25.88 -21.28 -16.15
N ARG A 437 25.26 -21.00 -15.01
CA ARG A 437 25.61 -21.57 -13.70
C ARG A 437 24.79 -22.80 -13.33
N GLU A 438 23.94 -23.29 -14.22
CA GLU A 438 23.04 -24.42 -13.95
C GLU A 438 23.76 -25.63 -13.34
N PRO A 439 24.92 -26.11 -13.84
CA PRO A 439 25.59 -27.27 -13.23
C PRO A 439 25.97 -27.06 -11.76
N ASN A 440 26.40 -25.85 -11.40
CA ASN A 440 26.78 -25.51 -10.04
C ASN A 440 25.55 -25.41 -9.13
N LEU A 441 24.49 -24.73 -9.59
CA LEU A 441 23.24 -24.56 -8.84
C LEU A 441 22.57 -25.91 -8.57
N VAL A 442 22.49 -26.79 -9.58
CA VAL A 442 21.98 -28.16 -9.43
C VAL A 442 22.79 -28.92 -8.38
N SER A 443 24.13 -28.87 -8.46
CA SER A 443 24.99 -29.53 -7.47
C SER A 443 24.77 -29.02 -6.04
N ARG A 444 24.53 -27.71 -5.85
CA ARG A 444 24.22 -27.14 -4.53
C ARG A 444 22.88 -27.65 -3.98
N LEU A 445 21.85 -27.71 -4.82
CA LEU A 445 20.53 -28.22 -4.45
C LEU A 445 20.58 -29.71 -4.12
N GLU A 446 21.32 -30.52 -4.88
CA GLU A 446 21.51 -31.95 -4.60
C GLU A 446 22.19 -32.19 -3.26
N ARG A 447 23.24 -31.42 -2.93
CA ARG A 447 23.87 -31.50 -1.61
C ARG A 447 22.91 -31.12 -0.49
N HIS A 448 21.91 -30.28 -0.74
CA HIS A 448 20.87 -29.99 0.24
C HIS A 448 19.85 -31.14 0.39
N GLY A 449 19.93 -32.20 -0.41
CA GLY A 449 19.03 -33.35 -0.37
C GLY A 449 17.90 -33.29 -1.38
N VAL A 450 17.92 -32.36 -2.34
CA VAL A 450 16.96 -32.31 -3.45
C VAL A 450 17.34 -33.37 -4.49
N GLU A 451 16.38 -34.16 -4.96
CA GLU A 451 16.61 -35.13 -6.04
C GLU A 451 17.11 -34.44 -7.31
N LEU A 452 18.11 -35.01 -8.00
CA LEU A 452 18.72 -34.44 -9.22
C LEU A 452 17.68 -33.95 -10.25
N LYS A 453 16.62 -34.73 -10.48
CA LYS A 453 15.56 -34.37 -11.43
C LYS A 453 14.81 -33.11 -10.99
N VAL A 454 14.49 -33.01 -9.70
CA VAL A 454 13.81 -31.85 -9.11
C VAL A 454 14.74 -30.64 -9.07
N ALA A 455 16.01 -30.82 -8.72
CA ALA A 455 17.02 -29.77 -8.71
C ALA A 455 17.23 -29.14 -10.11
N LYS A 456 17.30 -29.96 -11.16
CA LYS A 456 17.33 -29.48 -12.55
C LYS A 456 16.08 -28.70 -12.90
N ALA A 457 14.91 -29.26 -12.61
CA ALA A 457 13.64 -28.60 -12.85
C ALA A 457 13.52 -27.25 -12.12
N GLU A 458 14.02 -27.15 -10.88
CA GLU A 458 14.04 -25.92 -10.10
C GLU A 458 14.84 -24.80 -10.79
N VAL A 459 16.04 -25.11 -11.29
CA VAL A 459 16.88 -24.15 -12.00
C VAL A 459 16.26 -23.75 -13.34
N GLU A 460 15.79 -24.73 -14.13
CA GLU A 460 15.12 -24.48 -15.41
C GLU A 460 13.88 -23.61 -15.27
N LEU A 461 13.03 -23.89 -14.26
CA LEU A 461 11.86 -23.08 -13.95
C LEU A 461 12.26 -21.67 -13.53
N SER A 462 13.30 -21.51 -12.70
CA SER A 462 13.80 -20.20 -12.29
C SER A 462 14.22 -19.33 -13.48
N VAL A 463 14.95 -19.92 -14.43
CA VAL A 463 15.31 -19.25 -15.70
C VAL A 463 14.06 -18.89 -16.50
N LYS A 464 13.09 -19.81 -16.60
CA LYS A 464 11.81 -19.56 -17.28
C LYS A 464 11.04 -18.40 -16.64
N ARG A 465 11.02 -18.28 -15.30
CA ARG A 465 10.35 -17.18 -14.59
C ARG A 465 10.94 -15.82 -14.95
N LEU A 466 12.27 -15.69 -14.95
CA LEU A 466 12.95 -14.44 -15.33
C LEU A 466 12.64 -14.06 -16.78
N ARG A 467 12.69 -15.03 -17.70
CA ARG A 467 12.35 -14.79 -19.11
C ARG A 467 10.90 -14.33 -19.29
N ALA A 468 9.96 -15.00 -18.63
CA ALA A 468 8.55 -14.68 -18.69
C ALA A 468 8.26 -13.27 -18.14
N TRP A 469 8.83 -12.89 -17.00
CA TRP A 469 8.68 -11.55 -16.46
C TRP A 469 9.35 -10.48 -17.33
N GLY A 470 10.51 -10.75 -17.91
CA GLY A 470 11.13 -9.86 -18.89
C GLY A 470 10.21 -9.60 -20.09
N ALA A 471 9.59 -10.66 -20.64
CA ALA A 471 8.64 -10.53 -21.74
C ALA A 471 7.37 -9.74 -21.34
N ARG A 472 6.81 -9.98 -20.15
CA ARG A 472 5.64 -9.25 -19.65
C ARG A 472 5.91 -7.75 -19.48
N VAL A 473 7.07 -7.40 -18.92
CA VAL A 473 7.47 -5.99 -18.75
C VAL A 473 7.70 -5.32 -20.09
N GLN A 474 8.34 -6.00 -21.05
CA GLN A 474 8.51 -5.43 -22.38
C GLN A 474 7.17 -5.16 -23.07
N ALA A 475 6.18 -6.03 -22.85
CA ALA A 475 4.83 -5.87 -23.37
C ALA A 475 3.94 -4.92 -22.52
N GLN A 476 4.47 -4.38 -21.42
CA GLN A 476 3.69 -3.55 -20.49
C GLN A 476 3.35 -2.19 -21.14
N GLY A 477 2.06 -1.91 -21.27
CA GLY A 477 1.53 -0.61 -21.69
C GLY A 477 0.75 0.09 -20.58
N CYS A 478 0.44 1.37 -20.78
CA CYS A 478 -0.56 2.07 -19.97
C CYS A 478 -1.94 1.86 -20.57
N ALA A 479 -2.95 1.61 -19.73
CA ALA A 479 -4.33 1.53 -20.19
C ALA A 479 -4.98 2.91 -20.13
N LEU A 480 -5.38 3.43 -21.29
CA LEU A 480 -6.26 4.60 -21.40
C LEU A 480 -7.70 4.09 -21.32
N GLN A 481 -8.43 4.56 -20.32
CA GLN A 481 -9.85 4.27 -20.16
C GLN A 481 -10.65 5.53 -20.51
N VAL A 482 -11.64 5.40 -21.38
CA VAL A 482 -12.61 6.48 -21.60
C VAL A 482 -13.59 6.43 -20.43
N ALA A 483 -13.61 7.49 -19.62
CA ALA A 483 -14.64 7.71 -18.61
C ALA A 483 -15.71 8.65 -19.19
N GLU A 484 -16.93 8.58 -18.67
CA GLU A 484 -18.02 9.45 -19.15
C GLU A 484 -17.83 10.91 -18.70
N LEU A 485 -16.99 11.16 -17.70
CA LEU A 485 -16.81 12.46 -17.06
C LEU A 485 -15.46 13.10 -17.44
N ARG A 486 -15.51 14.30 -18.06
CA ARG A 486 -14.40 15.26 -18.23
C ARG A 486 -13.07 14.72 -18.80
N GLY A 487 -13.12 13.67 -19.62
CA GLY A 487 -11.95 13.15 -20.35
C GLY A 487 -11.55 11.74 -19.94
N PRO A 488 -10.44 11.21 -20.52
CA PRO A 488 -10.01 9.86 -20.25
C PRO A 488 -9.20 9.77 -18.95
N VAL A 489 -9.14 8.55 -18.42
CA VAL A 489 -8.35 8.19 -17.25
C VAL A 489 -7.19 7.30 -17.68
N LEU A 490 -5.97 7.72 -17.35
CA LEU A 490 -4.78 6.88 -17.45
C LEU A 490 -4.66 6.03 -16.19
N ARG A 491 -4.66 4.71 -16.37
CA ARG A 491 -4.37 3.76 -15.28
C ARG A 491 -2.89 3.39 -15.34
N LEU A 492 -2.14 3.89 -14.38
CA LEU A 492 -0.71 3.64 -14.22
C LEU A 492 -0.49 2.49 -13.24
N ARG A 493 0.57 1.71 -13.45
CA ARG A 493 1.05 0.69 -12.49
C ARG A 493 2.36 1.18 -11.90
N GLU A 494 2.29 1.70 -10.68
CA GLU A 494 3.45 2.24 -9.97
C GLU A 494 4.10 1.18 -9.06
N PRO A 495 5.43 1.21 -8.90
CA PRO A 495 6.09 0.43 -7.87
C PRO A 495 5.57 0.78 -6.47
N LEU A 496 5.69 -0.18 -5.56
CA LEU A 496 5.43 0.03 -4.14
C LEU A 496 6.55 0.85 -3.48
N GLY A 497 7.79 0.74 -3.97
CA GLY A 497 8.97 1.38 -3.42
C GLY A 497 10.01 0.35 -2.99
N VAL A 498 10.49 0.44 -1.75
CA VAL A 498 11.33 -0.59 -1.11
C VAL A 498 10.42 -1.73 -0.64
N LEU A 499 10.60 -2.89 -1.28
CA LEU A 499 9.87 -4.12 -0.99
C LEU A 499 10.77 -5.09 -0.23
N ALA A 500 10.35 -5.46 0.98
CA ALA A 500 11.00 -6.51 1.75
C ALA A 500 10.39 -7.87 1.41
N ILE A 501 11.22 -8.90 1.30
CA ILE A 501 10.78 -10.26 0.97
C ILE A 501 11.49 -11.26 1.87
N VAL A 502 10.73 -12.06 2.61
CA VAL A 502 11.24 -13.20 3.36
C VAL A 502 10.83 -14.47 2.63
N CYS A 503 11.82 -15.19 2.11
CA CYS A 503 11.63 -16.37 1.28
C CYS A 503 11.38 -17.63 2.14
N PRO A 504 10.63 -18.60 1.58
CA PRO A 504 10.39 -19.88 2.24
C PRO A 504 11.64 -20.78 2.22
N ASP A 505 11.57 -21.92 2.91
CA ASP A 505 12.61 -22.95 2.82
C ASP A 505 12.40 -23.89 1.63
N GLU A 506 11.14 -24.13 1.23
CA GLU A 506 10.83 -24.91 0.03
C GLU A 506 11.23 -24.18 -1.26
N TRP A 507 11.67 -24.94 -2.26
CA TRP A 507 12.10 -24.41 -3.56
C TRP A 507 13.06 -23.21 -3.40
N PRO A 508 14.19 -23.37 -2.69
CA PRO A 508 14.99 -22.25 -2.18
C PRO A 508 15.50 -21.29 -3.28
N LEU A 509 15.76 -21.80 -4.50
CA LEU A 509 16.13 -20.96 -5.64
C LEU A 509 14.88 -20.47 -6.39
N LEU A 510 13.92 -21.36 -6.67
CA LEU A 510 12.76 -21.00 -7.49
C LEU A 510 11.83 -20.02 -6.78
N ALA A 511 11.58 -20.17 -5.48
CA ALA A 511 10.79 -19.21 -4.71
C ALA A 511 11.50 -17.84 -4.63
N PHE A 512 12.82 -17.84 -4.40
CA PHE A 512 13.63 -16.62 -4.41
C PHE A 512 13.49 -15.86 -5.73
N VAL A 513 13.66 -16.55 -6.87
CA VAL A 513 13.54 -15.94 -8.20
C VAL A 513 12.10 -15.56 -8.54
N SER A 514 11.12 -16.37 -8.17
CA SER A 514 9.70 -16.12 -8.44
C SER A 514 9.15 -14.89 -7.72
N LEU A 515 9.76 -14.52 -6.58
CA LEU A 515 9.44 -13.30 -5.84
C LEU A 515 10.29 -12.10 -6.31
N LEU A 516 11.57 -12.32 -6.61
CA LEU A 516 12.47 -11.29 -7.10
C LEU A 516 12.05 -10.71 -8.45
N ALA A 517 11.74 -11.60 -9.42
CA ALA A 517 11.44 -11.22 -10.79
C ALA A 517 10.26 -10.22 -10.93
N PRO A 518 9.07 -10.46 -10.35
CA PRO A 518 7.96 -9.50 -10.43
C PRO A 518 8.25 -8.18 -9.70
N ALA A 519 9.01 -8.22 -8.61
CA ALA A 519 9.40 -7.02 -7.88
C ALA A 519 10.26 -6.09 -8.74
N LEU A 520 11.32 -6.63 -9.35
CA LEU A 520 12.19 -5.88 -10.27
C LEU A 520 11.46 -5.43 -11.52
N ALA A 521 10.61 -6.30 -12.08
CA ALA A 521 9.79 -6.03 -13.26
C ALA A 521 8.97 -4.73 -13.14
N HIS A 522 8.43 -4.46 -11.94
CA HIS A 522 7.59 -3.30 -11.66
C HIS A 522 8.35 -2.08 -11.12
N GLY A 523 9.68 -2.12 -11.07
CA GLY A 523 10.47 -0.97 -10.62
C GLY A 523 10.67 -0.89 -9.11
N ASN A 524 10.44 -1.98 -8.36
CA ASN A 524 10.73 -1.99 -6.92
C ASN A 524 12.22 -2.25 -6.66
N THR A 525 12.75 -1.63 -5.60
CA THR A 525 14.02 -2.05 -4.98
C THR A 525 13.72 -3.04 -3.86
N VAL A 526 14.62 -4.01 -3.64
CA VAL A 526 14.31 -5.17 -2.81
C VAL A 526 15.34 -5.45 -1.72
N VAL A 527 14.83 -5.82 -0.55
CA VAL A 527 15.61 -6.38 0.57
C VAL A 527 15.08 -7.79 0.85
N LEU A 528 15.87 -8.80 0.53
CA LEU A 528 15.48 -10.21 0.63
C LEU A 528 16.18 -10.93 1.78
N VAL A 529 15.44 -11.80 2.45
CA VAL A 529 15.95 -12.84 3.34
C VAL A 529 15.73 -14.17 2.62
N PRO A 530 16.80 -14.87 2.18
CA PRO A 530 16.66 -16.12 1.43
C PRO A 530 16.29 -17.28 2.37
N SER A 531 16.18 -18.49 1.81
CA SER A 531 15.97 -19.73 2.59
C SER A 531 16.98 -19.85 3.74
N GLY A 532 16.47 -20.12 4.94
CA GLY A 532 17.31 -20.39 6.11
C GLY A 532 18.00 -21.75 5.97
N ALA A 533 17.30 -22.75 5.41
CA ALA A 533 17.86 -24.08 5.22
C ALA A 533 18.92 -24.14 4.11
N CYS A 534 18.68 -23.46 2.98
CA CYS A 534 19.52 -23.52 1.78
C CYS A 534 19.78 -22.13 1.16
N PRO A 535 20.60 -21.27 1.79
CA PRO A 535 20.85 -19.92 1.29
C PRO A 535 21.86 -19.87 0.12
N ILE A 536 22.72 -20.89 -0.04
CA ILE A 536 23.86 -20.84 -0.97
C ILE A 536 23.45 -20.61 -2.43
N PRO A 537 22.41 -21.28 -2.99
CA PRO A 537 21.97 -21.01 -4.37
C PRO A 537 21.60 -19.54 -4.61
N ALA A 538 20.92 -18.90 -3.64
CA ALA A 538 20.58 -17.48 -3.73
C ALA A 538 21.84 -16.59 -3.70
N LEU A 539 22.84 -16.93 -2.88
CA LEU A 539 24.11 -16.20 -2.79
C LEU A 539 24.96 -16.37 -4.07
N GLU A 540 24.92 -17.54 -4.71
CA GLU A 540 25.58 -17.72 -6.02
C GLU A 540 24.91 -16.87 -7.10
N VAL A 541 23.58 -16.71 -7.07
CA VAL A 541 22.87 -15.75 -7.93
C VAL A 541 23.29 -14.31 -7.63
N CYS A 542 23.52 -13.96 -6.36
CA CYS A 542 24.00 -12.62 -5.98
C CYS A 542 25.36 -12.27 -6.60
N GLN A 543 26.23 -13.25 -6.85
CA GLN A 543 27.51 -13.00 -7.54
C GLN A 543 27.31 -12.50 -8.98
N GLU A 544 26.32 -13.04 -9.70
CA GLU A 544 25.95 -12.54 -11.03
C GLU A 544 25.23 -11.20 -10.93
N MET A 545 24.37 -11.01 -9.92
CA MET A 545 23.71 -9.71 -9.71
C MET A 545 24.69 -8.58 -9.42
N ALA A 546 25.83 -8.85 -8.77
CA ALA A 546 26.86 -7.85 -8.48
C ALA A 546 27.42 -7.17 -9.75
N THR A 547 27.45 -7.88 -10.87
CA THR A 547 27.97 -7.37 -12.14
C THR A 547 26.88 -6.84 -13.07
N LEU A 548 25.66 -7.34 -12.92
CA LEU A 548 24.53 -7.01 -13.81
C LEU A 548 23.65 -5.87 -13.29
N LEU A 549 23.51 -5.73 -11.97
CA LEU A 549 22.52 -4.86 -11.35
C LEU A 549 23.14 -3.58 -10.78
N PRO A 550 22.43 -2.44 -10.82
CA PRO A 550 22.81 -1.25 -10.07
C PRO A 550 22.96 -1.55 -8.57
N ALA A 551 23.95 -0.92 -7.94
CA ALA A 551 24.18 -1.03 -6.51
C ALA A 551 22.91 -0.65 -5.72
N GLY A 552 22.51 -1.50 -4.79
CA GLY A 552 21.34 -1.27 -3.93
C GLY A 552 20.01 -1.70 -4.52
N LEU A 553 19.94 -2.09 -5.80
CA LEU A 553 18.70 -2.57 -6.42
C LEU A 553 18.19 -3.86 -5.74
N VAL A 554 19.11 -4.80 -5.53
CA VAL A 554 18.86 -6.05 -4.79
C VAL A 554 19.81 -6.12 -3.61
N ASN A 555 19.26 -6.34 -2.43
CA ASN A 555 20.02 -6.54 -1.20
C ASN A 555 19.57 -7.85 -0.58
N VAL A 556 20.49 -8.74 -0.26
CA VAL A 556 20.22 -10.06 0.34
C VAL A 556 20.93 -10.15 1.69
N VAL A 557 20.13 -10.32 2.74
CA VAL A 557 20.59 -10.46 4.12
C VAL A 557 20.24 -11.86 4.60
N THR A 558 21.26 -12.68 4.80
CA THR A 558 21.13 -14.00 5.43
C THR A 558 21.16 -13.85 6.95
N GLY A 559 20.39 -14.68 7.65
CA GLY A 559 20.35 -14.67 9.11
C GLY A 559 19.25 -15.56 9.67
N ASP A 560 19.05 -15.51 10.98
CA ASP A 560 17.85 -16.02 11.63
C ASP A 560 16.59 -15.36 11.04
N ARG A 561 15.65 -16.19 10.57
CA ARG A 561 14.45 -15.73 9.86
C ARG A 561 13.60 -14.83 10.75
N ASP A 562 13.34 -15.22 11.99
CA ASP A 562 12.41 -14.51 12.86
C ASP A 562 13.00 -13.17 13.31
N HIS A 563 14.29 -13.13 13.62
CA HIS A 563 15.02 -11.90 13.94
C HIS A 563 15.02 -10.91 12.77
N LEU A 564 15.35 -11.37 11.56
CA LEU A 564 15.35 -10.49 10.38
C LEU A 564 13.94 -10.06 9.99
N THR A 565 12.95 -10.94 10.12
CA THR A 565 11.52 -10.63 9.93
C THR A 565 11.07 -9.55 10.90
N ARG A 566 11.47 -9.63 12.17
CA ARG A 566 11.21 -8.57 13.15
C ARG A 566 11.74 -7.22 12.69
N CYS A 567 13.01 -7.20 12.27
CA CYS A 567 13.67 -5.98 11.81
C CYS A 567 12.97 -5.37 10.59
N LEU A 568 12.59 -6.21 9.61
CA LEU A 568 11.90 -5.76 8.39
C LEU A 568 10.47 -5.29 8.66
N ALA A 569 9.68 -6.04 9.43
CA ALA A 569 8.27 -5.71 9.64
C ALA A 569 8.09 -4.41 10.46
N LEU A 570 8.97 -4.16 11.44
CA LEU A 570 8.95 -2.95 12.27
C LEU A 570 9.59 -1.72 11.59
N HIS A 571 10.33 -1.90 10.49
CA HIS A 571 10.97 -0.80 9.78
C HIS A 571 9.93 0.17 9.20
N GLN A 572 10.08 1.47 9.46
CA GLN A 572 9.12 2.48 8.97
C GLN A 572 9.35 2.85 7.51
N ASP A 573 10.61 2.81 7.04
CA ASP A 573 10.94 3.15 5.64
C ASP A 573 10.77 1.99 4.64
N ILE A 574 10.16 0.87 5.04
CA ILE A 574 9.81 -0.22 4.11
C ILE A 574 8.35 -0.04 3.68
N GLN A 575 8.12 0.04 2.36
CA GLN A 575 6.80 0.34 1.81
C GLN A 575 5.90 -0.90 1.71
N ALA A 576 6.47 -2.10 1.58
CA ALA A 576 5.70 -3.35 1.53
C ALA A 576 6.54 -4.54 2.04
N LEU A 577 5.88 -5.58 2.54
CA LEU A 577 6.55 -6.79 3.03
C LEU A 577 5.84 -8.06 2.57
N TRP A 578 6.57 -8.92 1.87
CA TRP A 578 6.13 -10.27 1.56
C TRP A 578 6.82 -11.26 2.49
N TYR A 579 6.06 -12.16 3.09
CA TYR A 579 6.59 -13.12 4.04
C TYR A 579 6.05 -14.53 3.76
N PHE A 580 6.97 -15.43 3.45
CA PHE A 580 6.72 -16.84 3.21
C PHE A 580 7.51 -17.63 4.24
N GLY A 581 6.83 -18.10 5.27
CA GLY A 581 7.47 -18.77 6.39
C GLY A 581 6.46 -19.34 7.36
N SER A 582 6.77 -19.27 8.65
CA SER A 582 5.92 -19.84 9.72
C SER A 582 4.58 -19.09 9.90
N ALA A 583 3.59 -19.79 10.45
CA ALA A 583 2.33 -19.21 10.91
C ALA A 583 2.55 -18.06 11.91
N GLN A 584 3.44 -18.27 12.88
CA GLN A 584 3.76 -17.27 13.92
C GLN A 584 4.40 -16.01 13.34
N GLY A 585 5.34 -16.16 12.40
CA GLY A 585 5.93 -15.02 11.71
C GLY A 585 4.92 -14.28 10.83
N SER A 586 3.98 -14.99 10.20
CA SER A 586 2.89 -14.36 9.44
C SER A 586 2.00 -13.49 10.35
N GLN A 587 1.61 -14.02 11.51
CA GLN A 587 0.86 -13.28 12.53
C GLN A 587 1.66 -12.07 13.02
N PHE A 588 2.96 -12.22 13.29
CA PHE A 588 3.81 -11.09 13.69
C PHE A 588 3.90 -10.01 12.61
N VAL A 589 4.09 -10.39 11.35
CA VAL A 589 4.18 -9.47 10.20
C VAL A 589 2.89 -8.66 10.04
N GLU A 590 1.74 -9.33 10.09
CA GLU A 590 0.43 -8.65 10.04
C GLU A 590 0.28 -7.67 11.21
N TRP A 591 0.63 -8.07 12.44
CA TRP A 591 0.58 -7.19 13.61
C TRP A 591 1.52 -5.98 13.53
N ALA A 592 2.79 -6.22 13.18
CA ALA A 592 3.84 -5.19 13.10
C ALA A 592 3.57 -4.17 11.99
N SER A 593 2.94 -4.60 10.90
CA SER A 593 2.57 -3.70 9.80
C SER A 593 1.61 -2.59 10.21
N ALA A 594 0.92 -2.70 11.35
CA ALA A 594 0.07 -1.63 11.88
C ALA A 594 0.84 -0.34 12.24
N GLY A 595 2.18 -0.35 12.29
CA GLY A 595 2.99 0.85 12.50
C GLY A 595 2.78 1.90 11.41
N ASN A 596 3.24 1.60 10.19
CA ASN A 596 3.11 2.47 9.02
C ASN A 596 2.03 2.00 8.02
N LEU A 597 1.23 0.99 8.39
CA LEU A 597 0.19 0.40 7.55
C LEU A 597 0.70 -0.13 6.20
N LYS A 598 1.98 -0.52 6.12
CA LYS A 598 2.55 -1.13 4.92
C LYS A 598 1.71 -2.34 4.48
N PRO A 599 1.36 -2.48 3.19
CA PRO A 599 0.75 -3.71 2.69
C PRO A 599 1.68 -4.89 2.96
N VAL A 600 1.09 -5.99 3.42
CA VAL A 600 1.80 -7.26 3.59
C VAL A 600 1.14 -8.36 2.80
N TRP A 601 1.93 -9.34 2.40
CA TRP A 601 1.44 -10.57 1.79
C TRP A 601 2.09 -11.75 2.51
N VAL A 602 1.28 -12.54 3.19
CA VAL A 602 1.75 -13.65 4.04
C VAL A 602 1.17 -14.98 3.55
N ASN A 603 1.94 -16.05 3.68
CA ASN A 603 1.48 -17.42 3.37
C ASN A 603 0.83 -18.13 4.57
N ARG A 604 0.92 -17.57 5.78
CA ARG A 604 0.30 -18.11 7.01
C ARG A 604 0.77 -19.52 7.38
N GLY A 605 2.01 -19.88 7.00
CA GLY A 605 2.53 -21.23 7.22
C GLY A 605 2.08 -22.27 6.19
N CYS A 606 1.25 -21.89 5.21
CA CYS A 606 0.84 -22.80 4.15
C CYS A 606 1.90 -22.79 3.03
N PRO A 607 2.33 -23.97 2.55
CA PRO A 607 3.23 -24.05 1.42
C PRO A 607 2.53 -23.54 0.16
N ARG A 608 3.31 -22.99 -0.76
CA ARG A 608 2.85 -22.50 -2.07
C ARG A 608 3.40 -23.37 -3.18
N ALA A 609 2.61 -23.63 -4.21
CA ALA A 609 3.03 -24.45 -5.35
C ALA A 609 3.88 -23.62 -6.35
N TRP A 610 5.15 -23.38 -6.01
CA TRP A 610 6.06 -22.52 -6.80
C TRP A 610 6.36 -23.03 -8.21
N ASP A 611 6.31 -24.34 -8.38
CA ASP A 611 6.45 -25.05 -9.66
C ASP A 611 5.27 -24.80 -10.60
N GLN A 612 4.07 -24.60 -10.03
CA GLN A 612 2.84 -24.35 -10.78
C GLN A 612 2.76 -22.89 -11.24
N GLU A 613 2.38 -22.67 -12.50
CA GLU A 613 2.36 -21.32 -13.08
C GLU A 613 1.36 -20.39 -12.40
N ALA A 614 0.18 -20.90 -12.00
CA ALA A 614 -0.87 -20.11 -11.36
C ALA A 614 -0.41 -19.45 -10.04
N GLU A 615 0.44 -20.14 -9.27
CA GLU A 615 0.93 -19.65 -7.98
C GLU A 615 2.36 -19.09 -8.07
N GLY A 616 3.26 -19.70 -8.83
CA GLY A 616 4.66 -19.29 -8.96
C GLY A 616 4.94 -18.20 -10.00
N ALA A 617 4.01 -17.94 -10.94
CA ALA A 617 4.16 -16.88 -11.95
C ALA A 617 2.84 -16.21 -12.32
N GLY A 618 1.78 -16.39 -11.53
CA GLY A 618 0.45 -15.93 -11.87
C GLY A 618 0.30 -14.40 -11.80
N PRO A 619 -0.85 -13.88 -12.25
CA PRO A 619 -1.15 -12.45 -12.20
C PRO A 619 -1.31 -11.90 -10.77
N GLU A 620 -1.40 -12.77 -9.75
CA GLU A 620 -1.36 -12.32 -8.35
C GLU A 620 -0.05 -11.62 -8.02
N LEU A 621 1.09 -12.16 -8.48
CA LEU A 621 2.41 -11.57 -8.24
C LEU A 621 2.53 -10.17 -8.86
N GLU A 622 1.94 -9.97 -10.05
CA GLU A 622 1.87 -8.68 -10.72
C GLU A 622 1.07 -7.66 -9.90
N ARG A 623 -0.09 -8.08 -9.41
CA ARG A 623 -0.97 -7.25 -8.59
C ARG A 623 -0.34 -6.90 -7.25
N ARG A 624 0.40 -7.82 -6.65
CA ARG A 624 1.10 -7.60 -5.37
C ARG A 624 2.38 -6.78 -5.52
N ALA A 625 2.99 -6.72 -6.71
CA ALA A 625 4.26 -6.01 -6.96
C ALA A 625 4.11 -4.54 -7.34
N ALA A 626 2.90 -4.10 -7.68
CA ALA A 626 2.63 -2.72 -8.06
C ALA A 626 1.27 -2.28 -7.55
N ARG A 627 1.09 -0.97 -7.39
CA ARG A 627 -0.21 -0.36 -7.11
C ARG A 627 -0.74 0.31 -8.36
N THR A 628 -2.06 0.43 -8.43
CA THR A 628 -2.70 1.21 -9.48
C THR A 628 -2.65 2.69 -9.09
N LYS A 629 -2.58 3.57 -10.08
CA LYS A 629 -2.83 5.00 -9.89
C LYS A 629 -3.70 5.49 -11.03
N ALA A 630 -4.81 6.13 -10.68
CA ALA A 630 -5.73 6.71 -11.65
C ALA A 630 -5.40 8.18 -11.86
N LEU A 631 -5.08 8.55 -13.09
CA LEU A 631 -4.82 9.92 -13.49
C LEU A 631 -5.92 10.40 -14.43
N TRP A 632 -6.74 11.35 -13.96
CA TRP A 632 -7.80 11.96 -14.75
C TRP A 632 -7.23 13.10 -15.56
N LEU A 633 -7.34 13.00 -16.88
CA LEU A 633 -6.85 14.00 -17.81
C LEU A 633 -8.00 14.93 -18.21
N PRO A 634 -7.75 16.24 -18.34
CA PRO A 634 -8.71 17.12 -18.98
C PRO A 634 -8.82 16.75 -20.45
N MET A 635 -10.03 16.76 -20.98
CA MET A 635 -10.24 17.03 -22.40
C MET A 635 -11.17 18.22 -22.53
N GLY A 636 -10.93 19.01 -23.58
CA GLY A 636 -11.89 20.03 -23.98
C GLY A 636 -13.23 19.39 -24.31
N ASP A 637 -14.29 20.18 -24.17
CA ASP A 637 -15.64 19.82 -24.61
C ASP A 637 -15.71 19.62 -26.13
#